data_AF-A0A1H0KN57-F1
#
_entry.id   AF-A0A1H0KN57-F1
#
_cell.length_a   1.000
_cell.length_b   1.000
_cell.length_c   1.000
_cell.angle_alpha   90.00
_cell.angle_beta   90.00
_cell.angle_gamma   90.00
#
_symmetry.space_group_name_H-M   'P 1'
#
loop_
_entity.id
_entity.type
_entity.pdbx_description
1 polymer ?
#
loop_
_entity_poly.entity_id
_entity_poly.type
_entity_poly.pdbx_seq_one_letter_code
_entity_poly.pdbx_strand_id
1 'polypeptide(L)'
;MKWTKQQLNNLFFIVGVVAVVVMILTFDVSFNELWHHLAHAGYWLIPILGIWLLVYGLNALAWKSIIKSCSVPGIGDDEQVGKVSPWRIYRLTITGYALNYATPVGGLGGEPYRIMELSKNIGNQRATSSVILYAMMHFFAHFWLWFTSIFLYLALAVIDYVPMTPFIGGLMGAAIVFCLVAFYVFSKGYKHGLVVKLIRWIGKIPGLKGWSTRFQERHAEALQNIDKQIAALHKQDKRSFYYSLFMEYASRIVQSLEILFMLLLFGIDCGGGFEGLFFTFLYSVLILSFTTLLANLIGFLPMQLGVQEGGFMLSIALIGMSTKLGSDVDSAALGIFVSIICRVREILWIAIGMLLMKVDELHLGRKAVTVMLAIVAMTGFSSCCGDDDEPLPWTLGKAERTVMVYMAAENNLSSLGYLKSDLLELIEGSRQLTDKQRLLVFIDSLGNNKQMGFPRVVELHGGKSYTVKQYGEDFYSSDPARFREILQTMTHAAEADSYGLVLWGHASGWLVDKDSVVEEASLARRSYGQDWGSDGNLGGEKYMNITQMARALETLPHLDYIFADCCNMQCIEVAYELRHATDYLIGSPAEIPGRGAPYHKMVPRLFQNDTTFYKGIIDTYYDYFKEYYAGDAYLSGYSLPLSVIDTRQLDSLLSATRDILPLFVPSYPQSLGLMQSHIAFYLYMNTPLMYDMRAMMRYYTTGDVLSKWDDAFNKAVPYRRMSKKWYSMPSGQKEAFGSFIMDDDAYGCVSMFVPLNTQYYSNGTYRMNHTYKNYAWHQKLYWDRFGWVED
;
A
#
# COMPACT_ATOMS: atom_id res chain seq x y z
N MET A 1 -6.28 55.15 5.00
CA MET A 1 -7.45 54.49 5.60
C MET A 1 -6.96 53.58 6.73
N LYS A 2 -7.23 53.92 8.01
CA LYS A 2 -6.84 53.06 9.15
C LYS A 2 -7.91 52.00 9.33
N TRP A 3 -7.54 50.73 9.14
CA TRP A 3 -8.45 49.60 9.32
C TRP A 3 -8.75 49.41 10.79
N THR A 4 -10.01 49.12 11.14
CA THR A 4 -10.39 48.78 12.52
C THR A 4 -9.94 47.36 12.84
N LYS A 5 -9.72 47.05 14.13
CA LYS A 5 -9.32 45.68 14.56
C LYS A 5 -10.35 44.61 14.14
N GLN A 6 -11.64 44.97 14.07
CA GLN A 6 -12.70 44.10 13.58
C GLN A 6 -12.56 43.80 12.09
N GLN A 7 -12.25 44.81 11.27
CA GLN A 7 -12.04 44.66 9.83
C GLN A 7 -10.82 43.77 9.52
N LEU A 8 -9.75 43.90 10.30
CA LEU A 8 -8.57 43.03 10.20
C LEU A 8 -8.88 41.58 10.58
N ASN A 9 -9.64 41.35 11.66
CA ASN A 9 -10.07 39.99 12.02
C ASN A 9 -10.93 39.35 10.92
N ASN A 10 -11.88 40.10 10.35
CA ASN A 10 -12.68 39.63 9.23
C ASN A 10 -11.84 39.36 7.98
N LEU A 11 -10.78 40.15 7.73
CA LEU A 11 -9.85 39.91 6.63
C LEU A 11 -9.11 38.58 6.81
N PHE A 12 -8.51 38.33 7.98
CA PHE A 12 -7.87 37.04 8.27
C PHE A 12 -8.85 35.88 8.16
N PHE A 13 -10.10 36.08 8.60
CA PHE A 13 -11.17 35.10 8.43
C PHE A 13 -11.45 34.78 6.96
N ILE A 14 -11.58 35.80 6.11
CA ILE A 14 -11.83 35.63 4.67
C ILE A 14 -10.64 34.95 4.00
N VAL A 15 -9.41 35.35 4.33
CA VAL A 15 -8.18 34.74 3.78
C VAL A 15 -8.13 33.25 4.08
N GLY A 16 -8.44 32.83 5.32
CA GLY A 16 -8.48 31.41 5.66
C GLY A 16 -9.60 30.64 4.95
N VAL A 17 -10.79 31.23 4.75
CA VAL A 17 -11.87 30.59 3.97
C VAL A 17 -11.47 30.44 2.50
N VAL A 18 -10.89 31.47 1.89
CA VAL A 18 -10.39 31.40 0.51
C VAL A 18 -9.32 30.33 0.38
N ALA A 19 -8.42 30.19 1.37
CA ALA A 19 -7.42 29.13 1.37
C ALA A 19 -8.05 27.72 1.41
N VAL A 20 -9.10 27.49 2.22
CA VAL A 20 -9.84 26.21 2.24
C VAL A 20 -10.50 25.93 0.89
N VAL A 21 -11.11 26.94 0.25
CA VAL A 21 -11.73 26.79 -1.06
C VAL A 21 -10.68 26.48 -2.14
N VAL A 22 -9.58 27.23 -2.17
CA VAL A 22 -8.46 26.96 -3.09
C VAL A 22 -7.94 25.55 -2.85
N MET A 23 -7.78 25.13 -1.58
CA MET A 23 -7.32 23.79 -1.24
C MET A 23 -8.20 22.69 -1.82
N ILE A 24 -9.52 22.81 -1.72
CA ILE A 24 -10.47 21.84 -2.29
C ILE A 24 -10.39 21.84 -3.83
N LEU A 25 -10.19 23.01 -4.44
CA LEU A 25 -10.13 23.16 -5.90
C LEU A 25 -8.79 22.76 -6.52
N THR A 26 -7.68 22.82 -5.78
CA THR A 26 -6.34 22.43 -6.23
C THR A 26 -5.93 21.05 -5.72
N PHE A 27 -6.85 20.31 -5.12
CA PHE A 27 -6.61 18.94 -4.68
C PHE A 27 -6.68 18.01 -5.90
N ASP A 28 -5.52 17.74 -6.53
CA ASP A 28 -5.39 16.88 -7.73
C ASP A 28 -5.64 15.37 -7.44
N VAL A 29 -6.20 15.04 -6.29
CA VAL A 29 -6.57 13.67 -5.91
C VAL A 29 -8.07 13.52 -6.08
N SER A 30 -8.50 12.49 -6.81
CA SER A 30 -9.93 12.23 -7.01
C SER A 30 -10.63 11.99 -5.67
N PHE A 31 -11.90 12.37 -5.54
CA PHE A 31 -12.66 12.14 -4.31
C PHE A 31 -12.65 10.66 -3.88
N ASN A 32 -12.64 9.73 -4.86
CA ASN A 32 -12.58 8.29 -4.63
C ASN A 32 -11.23 7.86 -4.04
N GLU A 33 -10.13 8.40 -4.53
CA GLU A 33 -8.78 8.11 -4.04
C GLU A 33 -8.56 8.70 -2.63
N LEU A 34 -9.05 9.92 -2.40
CA LEU A 34 -9.07 10.53 -1.07
C LEU A 34 -9.87 9.68 -0.09
N TRP A 35 -11.08 9.25 -0.48
CA TRP A 35 -11.93 8.39 0.32
C TRP A 35 -11.25 7.04 0.60
N HIS A 36 -10.59 6.43 -0.38
CA HIS A 36 -9.85 5.20 -0.18
C HIS A 36 -8.70 5.40 0.84
N HIS A 37 -7.94 6.48 0.76
CA HIS A 37 -6.86 6.75 1.73
C HIS A 37 -7.40 7.00 3.15
N LEU A 38 -8.53 7.70 3.27
CA LEU A 38 -9.20 7.93 4.55
C LEU A 38 -9.77 6.63 5.13
N ALA A 39 -10.43 5.82 4.31
CA ALA A 39 -10.96 4.51 4.70
C ALA A 39 -9.83 3.56 5.12
N HIS A 40 -8.69 3.59 4.41
CA HIS A 40 -7.51 2.82 4.77
C HIS A 40 -6.93 3.27 6.11
N ALA A 41 -6.90 4.58 6.39
CA ALA A 41 -6.45 5.09 7.69
C ALA A 41 -7.39 4.69 8.84
N GLY A 42 -8.70 4.60 8.60
CA GLY A 42 -9.69 4.10 9.57
C GLY A 42 -9.53 4.74 10.95
N TYR A 43 -9.47 3.91 11.99
CA TYR A 43 -9.32 4.38 13.38
C TYR A 43 -7.99 5.10 13.67
N TRP A 44 -6.95 4.89 12.85
CA TRP A 44 -5.67 5.61 13.01
C TRP A 44 -5.78 7.11 12.73
N LEU A 45 -6.85 7.57 12.05
CA LEU A 45 -7.13 9.00 11.92
C LEU A 45 -7.30 9.68 13.28
N ILE A 46 -7.85 9.00 14.29
CA ILE A 46 -8.09 9.59 15.62
C ILE A 46 -6.77 10.00 16.29
N PRO A 47 -5.77 9.11 16.49
CA PRO A 47 -4.50 9.49 17.08
C PRO A 47 -3.69 10.46 16.18
N ILE A 48 -3.76 10.33 14.84
CA ILE A 48 -3.10 11.24 13.89
C ILE A 48 -3.64 12.67 14.01
N LEU A 49 -4.96 12.85 14.07
CA LEU A 49 -5.58 14.17 14.22
C LEU A 49 -5.42 14.69 15.65
N GLY A 50 -5.54 13.80 16.65
CA GLY A 50 -5.54 14.12 18.06
C GLY A 50 -4.18 14.54 18.62
N ILE A 51 -3.06 14.02 18.10
CA ILE A 51 -1.72 14.33 18.62
C ILE A 51 -1.40 15.83 18.57
N TRP A 52 -1.99 16.55 17.60
CA TRP A 52 -1.80 17.98 17.43
C TRP A 52 -2.37 18.82 18.58
N LEU A 53 -3.34 18.30 19.34
CA LEU A 53 -3.77 18.92 20.59
C LEU A 53 -2.62 19.05 21.59
N LEU A 54 -1.80 18.00 21.70
CA LEU A 54 -0.61 17.96 22.57
C LEU A 54 0.50 18.83 22.01
N VAL A 55 0.76 18.77 20.70
CA VAL A 55 1.75 19.62 20.01
C VAL A 55 1.45 21.09 20.28
N TYR A 56 0.24 21.57 19.95
CA TYR A 56 -0.16 22.95 20.22
C TYR A 56 -0.12 23.31 21.71
N GLY A 57 -0.29 22.33 22.60
CA GLY A 57 -0.23 22.52 24.04
C GLY A 57 1.19 22.89 24.48
N LEU A 58 2.16 22.10 24.01
CA LEU A 58 3.59 22.35 24.23
C LEU A 58 4.03 23.68 23.62
N ASN A 59 3.60 23.99 22.39
CA ASN A 59 3.86 25.27 21.75
C ASN A 59 3.27 26.46 22.55
N ALA A 60 2.05 26.33 23.06
CA ALA A 60 1.42 27.36 23.88
C ALA A 60 2.13 27.55 25.23
N LEU A 61 2.63 26.47 25.85
CA LEU A 61 3.45 26.54 27.06
C LEU A 61 4.78 27.25 26.79
N ALA A 62 5.42 26.96 25.66
CA ALA A 62 6.64 27.63 25.23
C ALA A 62 6.43 29.13 25.00
N TRP A 63 5.32 29.50 24.36
CA TRP A 63 5.00 30.92 24.14
C TRP A 63 4.62 31.63 25.45
N LYS A 64 3.87 30.96 26.34
CA LYS A 64 3.50 31.50 27.64
C LYS A 64 4.70 31.81 28.52
N SER A 65 5.76 30.99 28.50
CA SER A 65 6.98 31.30 29.25
C SER A 65 7.65 32.57 28.72
N ILE A 66 7.69 32.75 27.40
CA ILE A 66 8.22 33.98 26.77
C ILE A 66 7.38 35.20 27.20
N ILE A 67 6.05 35.11 27.15
CA ILE A 67 5.16 36.21 27.57
C ILE A 67 5.41 36.60 29.04
N LYS A 68 5.57 35.61 29.93
CA LYS A 68 5.90 35.85 31.34
C LYS A 68 7.26 36.51 31.51
N SER A 69 8.28 36.05 30.80
CA SER A 69 9.62 36.63 30.90
C SER A 69 9.75 38.03 30.29
N CYS A 70 8.80 38.45 29.44
CA CYS A 70 8.72 39.82 28.92
C CYS A 70 8.10 40.81 29.93
N SER A 71 7.68 40.38 31.13
CA SER A 71 7.34 41.31 32.22
C SER A 71 8.61 41.89 32.83
N VAL A 72 8.87 43.17 32.56
CA VAL A 72 10.01 43.90 33.11
C VAL A 72 9.58 44.51 34.46
N PRO A 73 10.27 44.22 35.58
CA PRO A 73 9.97 44.87 36.85
C PRO A 73 10.16 46.39 36.71
N GLY A 74 9.10 47.17 36.96
CA GLY A 74 9.19 48.63 37.09
C GLY A 74 8.73 49.49 35.89
N ILE A 75 8.11 48.91 34.85
CA ILE A 75 7.44 49.67 33.78
C ILE A 75 5.98 49.18 33.69
N GLY A 76 5.05 49.82 34.41
CA GLY A 76 3.59 49.76 34.20
C GLY A 76 2.89 48.38 34.16
N ASP A 77 1.93 48.21 35.07
CA ASP A 77 0.98 47.08 35.24
C ASP A 77 1.58 45.67 35.07
N ASP A 78 2.56 45.34 35.91
CA ASP A 78 3.04 43.96 36.12
C ASP A 78 1.89 42.99 36.51
N GLU A 79 0.80 43.53 37.06
CA GLU A 79 -0.38 42.76 37.48
C GLU A 79 -1.22 42.20 36.31
N GLN A 80 -1.14 42.77 35.10
CA GLN A 80 -1.96 42.32 33.96
C GLN A 80 -1.32 41.18 33.15
N VAL A 81 0.01 41.06 33.14
CA VAL A 81 0.72 40.01 32.37
C VAL A 81 0.48 38.61 32.97
N GLY A 82 0.34 38.53 34.30
CA GLY A 82 -0.02 37.29 35.01
C GLY A 82 -1.46 36.81 34.78
N LYS A 83 -2.35 37.67 34.25
CA LYS A 83 -3.78 37.40 34.08
C LYS A 83 -4.15 36.81 32.71
N VAL A 84 -3.21 36.67 31.76
CA VAL A 84 -3.50 36.04 30.47
C VAL A 84 -3.74 34.54 30.66
N SER A 85 -4.99 34.11 30.47
CA SER A 85 -5.39 32.73 30.63
C SER A 85 -4.59 31.79 29.71
N PRO A 86 -4.06 30.65 30.20
CA PRO A 86 -3.38 29.68 29.35
C PRO A 86 -4.24 29.20 28.17
N TRP A 87 -5.56 29.12 28.35
CA TRP A 87 -6.51 28.78 27.29
C TRP A 87 -6.55 29.80 26.16
N ARG A 88 -6.34 31.09 26.50
CA ARG A 88 -6.28 32.16 25.50
C ARG A 88 -5.02 32.01 24.65
N ILE A 89 -3.88 31.76 25.28
CA ILE A 89 -2.61 31.52 24.57
C ILE A 89 -2.74 30.28 23.69
N TYR A 90 -3.29 29.18 24.21
CA TYR A 90 -3.55 27.97 23.43
C TYR A 90 -4.43 28.22 22.20
N ARG A 91 -5.53 28.95 22.37
CA ARG A 91 -6.39 29.40 21.25
C ARG A 91 -5.62 30.23 20.22
N LEU A 92 -4.81 31.18 20.68
CA LEU A 92 -3.97 32.02 19.80
C LEU A 92 -2.87 31.22 19.08
N THR A 93 -2.37 30.16 19.72
CA THR A 93 -1.44 29.22 19.11
C THR A 93 -2.12 28.49 17.95
N ILE A 94 -3.27 27.85 18.18
CA ILE A 94 -4.03 27.10 17.15
C ILE A 94 -4.43 28.02 16.00
N THR A 95 -5.09 29.14 16.31
CA THR A 95 -5.57 30.10 15.29
C THR A 95 -4.41 30.70 14.49
N GLY A 96 -3.25 30.95 15.11
CA GLY A 96 -2.08 31.42 14.40
C GLY A 96 -1.44 30.35 13.50
N TYR A 97 -1.37 29.09 13.93
CA TYR A 97 -0.88 28.01 13.07
C TYR A 97 -1.83 27.73 11.90
N ALA A 98 -3.14 27.78 12.11
CA ALA A 98 -4.14 27.70 11.05
C ALA A 98 -3.92 28.78 9.97
N LEU A 99 -3.64 30.03 10.37
CA LEU A 99 -3.29 31.09 9.43
C LEU A 99 -1.93 30.86 8.76
N ASN A 100 -0.95 30.34 9.48
CA ASN A 100 0.36 30.00 8.91
C ASN A 100 0.22 28.96 7.79
N TYR A 101 -0.60 27.93 7.98
CA TYR A 101 -0.89 26.94 6.94
C TYR A 101 -1.66 27.53 5.75
N ALA A 102 -2.60 28.44 6.03
CA ALA A 102 -3.45 29.04 5.00
C ALA A 102 -2.78 30.14 4.15
N THR A 103 -1.59 30.65 4.52
CA THR A 103 -1.02 31.87 3.91
C THR A 103 0.37 31.65 3.27
N PRO A 104 0.64 32.27 2.09
CA PRO A 104 1.91 32.12 1.35
C PRO A 104 3.04 32.99 1.90
N VAL A 105 3.29 32.97 3.21
CA VAL A 105 4.25 33.90 3.87
C VAL A 105 5.28 33.15 4.71
N GLY A 106 5.85 32.06 4.21
CA GLY A 106 6.97 31.40 4.91
C GLY A 106 6.62 30.83 6.28
N GLY A 107 5.35 30.45 6.49
CA GLY A 107 4.87 29.99 7.79
C GLY A 107 4.76 31.10 8.85
N LEU A 108 4.69 32.38 8.46
CA LEU A 108 4.59 33.54 9.36
C LEU A 108 3.32 34.39 9.19
N GLY A 109 2.34 33.98 8.38
CA GLY A 109 1.17 34.82 8.10
C GLY A 109 0.16 34.98 9.26
N GLY A 110 0.21 34.09 10.26
CA GLY A 110 -0.52 34.16 11.52
C GLY A 110 0.10 35.07 12.57
N GLU A 111 1.35 35.50 12.38
CA GLU A 111 2.09 36.29 13.37
C GLU A 111 1.50 37.69 13.54
N PRO A 112 1.13 38.43 12.46
CA PRO A 112 0.38 39.67 12.58
C PRO A 112 -0.94 39.51 13.36
N TYR A 113 -1.65 38.41 13.17
CA TYR A 113 -2.89 38.12 13.90
C TYR A 113 -2.62 37.87 15.39
N ARG A 114 -1.60 37.07 15.73
CA ARG A 114 -1.18 36.85 17.12
C ARG A 114 -0.81 38.16 17.82
N ILE A 115 -0.08 39.05 17.14
CA ILE A 115 0.26 40.39 17.66
C ILE A 115 -1.00 41.22 17.88
N MET A 116 -1.89 41.29 16.88
CA MET A 116 -3.11 42.07 16.95
C MET A 116 -3.99 41.64 18.14
N GLU A 117 -4.18 40.33 18.31
CA GLU A 117 -5.09 39.82 19.32
C GLU A 117 -4.47 39.88 20.72
N LEU A 118 -3.20 39.52 20.87
CA LEU A 118 -2.48 39.61 22.14
C LEU A 118 -2.25 41.06 22.60
N SER A 119 -2.18 42.01 21.65
CA SER A 119 -2.03 43.44 21.97
C SER A 119 -3.20 43.99 22.80
N LYS A 120 -4.38 43.35 22.73
CA LYS A 120 -5.54 43.72 23.54
C LYS A 120 -5.31 43.49 25.03
N ASN A 121 -4.43 42.56 25.40
CA ASN A 121 -4.18 42.17 26.79
C ASN A 121 -2.91 42.80 27.36
N ILE A 122 -1.82 42.84 26.59
CA ILE A 122 -0.49 43.24 27.11
C ILE A 122 0.10 44.45 26.39
N GLY A 123 -0.66 45.10 25.49
CA GLY A 123 -0.21 46.24 24.70
C GLY A 123 0.61 45.87 23.46
N ASN A 124 0.64 46.77 22.47
CA ASN A 124 1.23 46.53 21.14
C ASN A 124 2.71 46.13 21.19
N GLN A 125 3.53 46.82 21.99
CA GLN A 125 4.98 46.62 22.01
C GLN A 125 5.39 45.26 22.62
N ARG A 126 4.73 44.86 23.72
CA ARG A 126 4.98 43.56 24.36
C ARG A 126 4.44 42.41 23.52
N ALA A 127 3.25 42.55 22.95
CA ALA A 127 2.69 41.55 22.03
C ALA A 127 3.61 41.30 20.83
N THR A 128 4.05 42.38 20.17
CA THR A 128 4.98 42.31 19.02
C THR A 128 6.26 41.57 19.38
N SER A 129 6.90 41.96 20.48
CA SER A 129 8.18 41.38 20.88
C SER A 129 8.04 39.92 21.32
N SER A 130 6.98 39.57 22.06
CA SER A 130 6.73 38.19 22.47
C SER A 130 6.47 37.25 21.29
N VAL A 131 5.74 37.70 20.27
CA VAL A 131 5.46 36.90 19.06
C VAL A 131 6.73 36.72 18.22
N ILE A 132 7.52 37.78 18.04
CA ILE A 132 8.79 37.69 17.30
C ILE A 132 9.77 36.77 18.02
N LEU A 133 9.91 36.89 19.34
CA LEU A 133 10.75 35.99 20.12
C LEU A 133 10.28 34.54 20.02
N TYR A 134 8.98 34.32 20.10
CA TYR A 134 8.41 32.99 19.94
C TYR A 134 8.71 32.41 18.55
N ALA A 135 8.51 33.17 17.48
CA ALA A 135 8.87 32.76 16.13
C ALA A 135 10.37 32.46 15.99
N MET A 136 11.24 33.29 16.58
CA MET A 136 12.68 33.02 16.62
C MET A 136 13.01 31.73 17.39
N MET A 137 12.32 31.46 18.50
CA MET A 137 12.51 30.24 19.30
C MET A 137 12.06 29.01 18.53
N HIS A 138 10.93 29.12 17.83
CA HIS A 138 10.37 28.09 16.97
C HIS A 138 11.34 27.69 15.86
N PHE A 139 11.91 28.66 15.12
CA PHE A 139 12.96 28.36 14.12
C PHE A 139 14.21 27.77 14.78
N PHE A 140 14.62 28.29 15.93
CA PHE A 140 15.79 27.78 16.64
C PHE A 140 15.65 26.30 17.03
N ALA A 141 14.45 25.87 17.46
CA ALA A 141 14.16 24.47 17.77
C ALA A 141 14.26 23.54 16.55
N HIS A 142 13.95 24.00 15.33
CA HIS A 142 14.14 23.20 14.10
C HIS A 142 15.61 22.90 13.84
N PHE A 143 16.50 23.88 14.02
CA PHE A 143 17.94 23.64 13.87
C PHE A 143 18.45 22.62 14.88
N TRP A 144 17.90 22.61 16.10
CA TRP A 144 18.19 21.57 17.08
C TRP A 144 17.68 20.20 16.64
N LEU A 145 16.46 20.09 16.14
CA LEU A 145 15.92 18.84 15.60
C LEU A 145 16.78 18.29 14.47
N TRP A 146 17.14 19.13 13.49
CA TRP A 146 17.99 18.74 12.38
C TRP A 146 19.37 18.30 12.86
N PHE A 147 19.97 19.04 13.80
CA PHE A 147 21.27 18.73 14.35
C PHE A 147 21.28 17.41 15.15
N THR A 148 20.31 17.17 16.03
CA THR A 148 20.23 15.91 16.80
C THR A 148 19.90 14.72 15.90
N SER A 149 19.12 14.93 14.84
CA SER A 149 18.80 13.89 13.85
C SER A 149 20.02 13.39 13.08
N ILE A 150 21.03 14.23 12.88
CA ILE A 150 22.30 13.81 12.25
C ILE A 150 22.99 12.75 13.12
N PHE A 151 23.06 12.95 14.44
CA PHE A 151 23.63 11.94 15.36
C PHE A 151 22.76 10.71 15.46
N LEU A 152 21.43 10.86 15.43
CA LEU A 152 20.51 9.73 15.38
C LEU A 152 20.74 8.88 14.13
N TYR A 153 20.90 9.52 12.97
CA TYR A 153 21.19 8.84 11.71
C TYR A 153 22.52 8.09 11.78
N LEU A 154 23.58 8.71 12.30
CA LEU A 154 24.88 8.05 12.50
C LEU A 154 24.77 6.85 13.45
N ALA A 155 24.00 6.96 14.53
CA ALA A 155 23.79 5.86 15.47
C ALA A 155 23.08 4.68 14.80
N LEU A 156 22.04 4.94 14.01
CA LEU A 156 21.35 3.91 13.22
C LEU A 156 22.24 3.33 12.12
N ALA A 157 23.14 4.11 11.53
CA ALA A 157 24.08 3.65 10.52
C ALA A 157 25.12 2.69 11.11
N VAL A 158 25.59 2.93 12.35
CA VAL A 158 26.55 2.06 13.05
C VAL A 158 25.98 0.67 13.31
N ILE A 159 24.68 0.56 13.56
CA ILE A 159 23.99 -0.72 13.76
C ILE A 159 23.41 -1.30 12.47
N ASP A 160 23.75 -0.72 11.31
CA ASP A 160 23.32 -1.13 9.97
C ASP A 160 21.78 -1.07 9.74
N TYR A 161 21.07 -0.18 10.43
CA TYR A 161 19.64 0.06 10.23
C TYR A 161 19.35 1.03 9.07
N VAL A 162 20.25 1.98 8.79
CA VAL A 162 20.15 2.93 7.66
C VAL A 162 21.35 2.82 6.71
N PRO A 163 21.19 3.07 5.40
CA PRO A 163 22.28 2.97 4.43
C PRO A 163 23.24 4.16 4.53
N MET A 164 24.55 3.92 4.59
CA MET A 164 25.54 4.99 4.57
C MET A 164 26.27 5.07 3.23
N THR A 165 25.71 5.85 2.29
CA THR A 165 26.35 6.11 0.98
C THR A 165 27.23 7.37 1.03
N PRO A 166 28.22 7.52 0.14
CA PRO A 166 29.02 8.75 0.04
C PRO A 166 28.16 10.00 -0.19
N PHE A 167 27.07 9.86 -0.94
CA PHE A 167 26.09 10.94 -1.17
C PHE A 167 25.44 11.40 0.16
N ILE A 168 24.94 10.45 0.95
CA ILE A 168 24.32 10.74 2.26
C ILE A 168 25.35 11.37 3.21
N GLY A 169 26.59 10.86 3.22
CA GLY A 169 27.68 11.45 3.99
C GLY A 169 27.97 12.92 3.62
N GLY A 170 27.97 13.24 2.32
CA GLY A 170 28.11 14.60 1.83
C GLY A 170 26.95 15.51 2.26
N LEU A 171 25.71 15.02 2.15
CA LEU A 171 24.51 15.75 2.56
C LEU A 171 24.50 16.04 4.08
N MET A 172 24.90 15.06 4.89
CA MET A 172 25.05 15.25 6.34
C MET A 172 26.14 16.27 6.67
N GLY A 173 27.29 16.23 5.97
CA GLY A 173 28.34 17.24 6.13
C GLY A 173 27.85 18.65 5.85
N ALA A 174 27.10 18.85 4.77
CA ALA A 174 26.46 20.13 4.45
C ALA A 174 25.45 20.57 5.52
N ALA A 175 24.61 19.64 6.01
CA ALA A 175 23.64 19.91 7.07
C ALA A 175 24.30 20.30 8.39
N ILE A 176 25.43 19.67 8.77
CA ILE A 176 26.22 20.06 9.96
C ILE A 176 26.70 21.51 9.83
N VAL A 177 27.33 21.86 8.71
CA VAL A 177 27.83 23.23 8.47
C VAL A 177 26.69 24.23 8.55
N PHE A 178 25.56 23.92 7.90
CA PHE A 178 24.36 24.75 7.94
C PHE A 178 23.83 24.96 9.38
N CYS A 179 23.70 23.90 10.18
CA CYS A 179 23.26 23.98 11.57
C CYS A 179 24.26 24.76 12.45
N LEU A 180 25.57 24.58 12.27
CA LEU A 180 26.59 25.33 13.01
C LEU A 180 26.55 26.83 12.70
N VAL A 181 26.39 27.19 11.43
CA VAL A 181 26.19 28.60 11.02
C VAL A 181 24.92 29.16 11.64
N ALA A 182 23.81 28.41 11.60
CA ALA A 182 22.56 28.82 12.23
C ALA A 182 22.71 29.02 13.74
N PHE A 183 23.33 28.09 14.45
CA PHE A 183 23.61 28.22 15.88
C PHE A 183 24.47 29.45 16.20
N TYR A 184 25.50 29.73 15.38
CA TYR A 184 26.29 30.96 15.53
C TYR A 184 25.43 32.23 15.35
N VAL A 185 24.61 32.28 14.29
CA VAL A 185 23.75 33.43 13.98
C VAL A 185 22.71 33.64 15.08
N PHE A 186 21.99 32.60 15.50
CA PHE A 186 20.98 32.69 16.55
C PHE A 186 21.59 32.98 17.92
N SER A 187 22.74 32.37 18.27
CA SER A 187 23.46 32.68 19.52
C SER A 187 23.88 34.16 19.58
N LYS A 188 24.39 34.72 18.48
CA LYS A 188 24.67 36.16 18.40
C LYS A 188 23.39 37.01 18.38
N GLY A 189 22.33 36.53 17.73
CA GLY A 189 21.03 37.19 17.68
C GLY A 189 20.39 37.34 19.05
N TYR A 190 20.37 36.28 19.85
CA TYR A 190 19.85 36.30 21.22
C TYR A 190 20.73 37.09 22.19
N LYS A 191 22.04 37.24 21.94
CA LYS A 191 22.93 38.05 22.80
C LYS A 191 22.92 39.55 22.48
N HIS A 192 22.75 39.92 21.21
CA HIS A 192 23.01 41.29 20.74
C HIS A 192 21.92 41.87 19.83
N GLY A 193 20.77 41.20 19.68
CA GLY A 193 19.76 41.55 18.68
C GLY A 193 20.12 41.07 17.27
N LEU A 194 19.10 40.64 16.54
CA LEU A 194 19.17 40.05 15.20
C LEU A 194 18.40 40.87 14.16
N VAL A 195 17.28 41.49 14.54
CA VAL A 195 16.28 42.04 13.62
C VAL A 195 16.84 43.23 12.84
N VAL A 196 17.53 44.17 13.50
CA VAL A 196 18.11 45.34 12.82
C VAL A 196 19.22 44.92 11.85
N LYS A 197 20.02 43.90 12.22
CA LYS A 197 21.10 43.38 11.37
C LYS A 197 20.55 42.70 10.11
N LEU A 198 19.49 41.91 10.25
CA LEU A 198 18.84 41.24 9.11
C LEU A 198 18.28 42.26 8.11
N ILE A 199 17.54 43.27 8.58
CA ILE A 199 16.97 44.30 7.70
C ILE A 199 18.08 45.07 6.97
N ARG A 200 19.21 45.34 7.65
CA ARG A 200 20.39 45.97 7.02
C ARG A 200 21.04 45.08 5.97
N TRP A 201 21.08 43.77 6.19
CA TRP A 201 21.56 42.79 5.22
C TRP A 201 20.67 42.70 3.99
N ILE A 202 19.34 42.70 4.16
CA ILE A 202 18.37 42.76 3.05
C ILE A 202 18.61 44.02 2.20
N GLY A 203 18.97 45.14 2.83
CA GLY A 203 19.33 46.38 2.13
C GLY A 203 20.59 46.30 1.25
N LYS A 204 21.39 45.22 1.34
CA LYS A 204 22.52 44.96 0.45
C LYS A 204 22.13 44.21 -0.83
N ILE A 205 20.94 43.64 -0.90
CA ILE A 205 20.43 42.93 -2.08
C ILE A 205 20.04 43.97 -3.13
N PRO A 206 20.48 43.83 -4.40
CA PRO A 206 20.12 44.75 -5.48
C PRO A 206 18.58 44.81 -5.63
N GLY A 207 18.02 46.03 -5.67
CA GLY A 207 16.57 46.27 -5.76
C GLY A 207 15.84 46.53 -4.43
N LEU A 208 16.34 46.01 -3.30
CA LEU A 208 15.68 46.16 -1.98
C LEU A 208 16.25 47.25 -1.09
N LYS A 209 17.36 47.88 -1.52
CA LYS A 209 18.06 48.95 -0.77
C LYS A 209 17.14 50.10 -0.38
N GLY A 210 16.35 50.63 -1.33
CA GLY A 210 15.46 51.77 -1.09
C GLY A 210 14.28 51.45 -0.16
N TRP A 211 13.76 50.22 -0.22
CA TRP A 211 12.71 49.76 0.70
C TRP A 211 13.25 49.60 2.12
N SER A 212 14.40 48.93 2.28
CA SER A 212 15.02 48.66 3.58
C SER A 212 15.35 49.96 4.33
N THR A 213 15.96 50.94 3.65
CA THR A 213 16.28 52.24 4.27
C THR A 213 15.03 52.98 4.75
N ARG A 214 13.99 53.09 3.90
CA ARG A 214 12.72 53.74 4.27
C ARG A 214 12.00 53.02 5.42
N PHE A 215 12.06 51.69 5.46
CA PHE A 215 11.43 50.91 6.52
C PHE A 215 12.18 51.05 7.85
N GLN A 216 13.52 51.04 7.82
CA GLN A 216 14.33 51.30 9.00
C GLN A 216 14.10 52.70 9.56
N GLU A 217 14.05 53.73 8.72
CA GLU A 217 13.82 55.12 9.16
C GLU A 217 12.44 55.28 9.83
N ARG A 218 11.39 54.65 9.30
CA ARG A 218 10.02 54.74 9.84
C ARG A 218 9.80 53.97 11.14
N HIS A 219 10.56 52.90 11.38
CA HIS A 219 10.33 51.97 12.49
C HIS A 219 11.58 51.70 13.35
N ALA A 220 12.60 52.54 13.27
CA ALA A 220 13.89 52.35 13.94
C ALA A 220 13.75 52.05 15.44
N GLU A 221 12.95 52.86 16.15
CA GLU A 221 12.75 52.73 17.60
C GLU A 221 12.07 51.40 17.97
N ALA A 222 11.05 50.99 17.20
CA ALA A 222 10.37 49.72 17.39
C ALA A 222 11.31 48.53 17.17
N LEU A 223 12.09 48.55 16.08
CA LEU A 223 13.06 47.50 15.75
C LEU A 223 14.18 47.38 16.80
N GLN A 224 14.69 48.52 17.28
CA GLN A 224 15.69 48.53 18.35
C GLN A 224 15.12 48.03 19.68
N ASN A 225 13.87 48.36 19.99
CA ASN A 225 13.20 47.86 21.19
C ASN A 225 12.97 46.34 21.11
N ILE A 226 12.66 45.80 19.93
CA ILE A 226 12.57 44.35 19.71
C ILE A 226 13.94 43.68 19.98
N ASP A 227 15.03 44.20 19.40
CA ASP A 227 16.38 43.67 19.61
C ASP A 227 16.83 43.76 21.09
N LYS A 228 16.48 44.84 21.80
CA LYS A 228 16.71 44.97 23.24
C LYS A 228 15.94 43.93 24.04
N GLN A 229 14.69 43.66 23.70
CA GLN A 229 13.87 42.65 24.39
C GLN A 229 14.36 41.22 24.10
N ILE A 230 14.81 40.93 22.88
CA ILE A 230 15.48 39.67 22.52
C ILE A 230 16.72 39.45 23.40
N ALA A 231 17.58 40.48 23.51
CA ALA A 231 18.78 40.42 24.34
C ALA A 231 18.46 40.35 25.85
N ALA A 232 17.40 41.03 26.29
CA ALA A 232 16.95 41.00 27.68
C ALA A 232 16.45 39.61 28.08
N LEU A 233 15.67 38.92 27.24
CA LEU A 233 15.20 37.56 27.55
C LEU A 233 16.38 36.64 27.85
N HIS A 234 17.36 36.59 26.95
CA HIS A 234 18.50 35.68 27.09
C HIS A 234 19.40 36.05 28.30
N LYS A 235 19.48 37.34 28.66
CA LYS A 235 20.35 37.81 29.75
C LYS A 235 19.69 37.71 31.14
N GLN A 236 18.39 38.00 31.24
CA GLN A 236 17.68 38.14 32.51
C GLN A 236 16.94 36.87 32.93
N ASP A 237 16.41 36.07 32.00
CA ASP A 237 15.61 34.88 32.32
C ASP A 237 16.01 33.66 31.45
N LYS A 238 17.23 33.17 31.70
CA LYS A 238 17.75 31.94 31.07
C LYS A 238 16.84 30.74 31.30
N ARG A 239 16.13 30.69 32.44
CA ARG A 239 15.23 29.57 32.76
C ARG A 239 14.05 29.54 31.80
N SER A 240 13.38 30.67 31.58
CA SER A 240 12.28 30.75 30.62
C SER A 240 12.74 30.54 29.18
N PHE A 241 13.95 30.96 28.82
CA PHE A 241 14.56 30.70 27.51
C PHE A 241 14.74 29.19 27.25
N TYR A 242 15.45 28.47 28.13
CA TYR A 242 15.69 27.03 27.94
C TYR A 242 14.41 26.21 28.11
N TYR A 243 13.48 26.63 28.98
CA TYR A 243 12.17 25.99 29.08
C TYR A 243 11.36 26.14 27.79
N SER A 244 11.35 27.34 27.19
CA SER A 244 10.67 27.57 25.92
C SER A 244 11.29 26.72 24.80
N LEU A 245 12.62 26.69 24.72
CA LEU A 245 13.35 25.86 23.76
C LEU A 245 13.04 24.36 23.94
N PHE A 246 13.06 23.87 25.18
CA PHE A 246 12.74 22.49 25.49
C PHE A 246 11.31 22.14 25.08
N MET A 247 10.33 22.99 25.39
CA MET A 247 8.93 22.76 25.01
C MET A 247 8.71 22.78 23.50
N GLU A 248 9.36 23.69 22.77
CA GLU A 248 9.33 23.68 21.30
C GLU A 248 10.00 22.44 20.73
N TYR A 249 11.17 22.04 21.24
CA TYR A 249 11.85 20.82 20.80
C TYR A 249 11.02 19.56 21.11
N ALA A 250 10.50 19.45 22.33
CA ALA A 250 9.63 18.35 22.75
C ALA A 250 8.36 18.28 21.89
N SER A 251 7.79 19.42 21.49
CA SER A 251 6.65 19.45 20.58
C SER A 251 6.94 18.75 19.25
N ARG A 252 8.19 18.81 18.76
CA ARG A 252 8.61 18.14 17.51
C ARG A 252 8.86 16.66 17.69
N ILE A 253 9.37 16.25 18.84
CA ILE A 253 9.47 14.83 19.19
C ILE A 253 8.07 14.22 19.35
N VAL A 254 7.12 14.94 19.94
CA VAL A 254 5.71 14.51 20.00
C VAL A 254 5.08 14.53 18.60
N GLN A 255 5.42 15.51 17.77
CA GLN A 255 4.94 15.58 16.39
C GLN A 255 5.38 14.37 15.56
N SER A 256 6.55 13.77 15.81
CA SER A 256 6.98 12.59 15.05
C SER A 256 6.09 11.37 15.31
N LEU A 257 5.33 11.33 16.42
CA LEU A 257 4.33 10.29 16.67
C LEU A 257 3.26 10.24 15.58
N GLU A 258 2.96 11.37 14.94
CA GLU A 258 2.08 11.38 13.77
C GLU A 258 2.59 10.47 12.66
N ILE A 259 3.88 10.60 12.32
CA ILE A 259 4.51 9.77 11.30
C ILE A 259 4.63 8.33 11.80
N LEU A 260 4.92 8.11 13.08
CA LEU A 260 4.91 6.76 13.67
C LEU A 260 3.56 6.07 13.44
N PHE A 261 2.44 6.73 13.74
CA PHE A 261 1.11 6.17 13.54
C PHE A 261 0.85 5.84 12.06
N MET A 262 1.32 6.70 11.14
CA MET A 262 1.24 6.42 9.70
C MET A 262 2.13 5.27 9.26
N LEU A 263 3.32 5.09 9.84
CA LEU A 263 4.20 3.96 9.54
C LEU A 263 3.60 2.64 10.05
N LEU A 264 3.07 2.63 11.28
CA LEU A 264 2.40 1.46 11.86
C LEU A 264 1.15 1.05 11.08
N LEU A 265 0.40 2.03 10.55
CA LEU A 265 -0.73 1.77 9.66
C LEU A 265 -0.31 0.96 8.42
N PHE A 266 0.91 1.15 7.91
CA PHE A 266 1.45 0.43 6.76
C PHE A 266 2.19 -0.86 7.12
N GLY A 267 2.06 -1.32 8.38
CA GLY A 267 2.74 -2.52 8.86
C GLY A 267 4.25 -2.33 9.01
N ILE A 268 4.75 -1.09 9.04
CA ILE A 268 6.15 -0.80 9.30
C ILE A 268 6.31 -0.68 10.81
N ASP A 269 6.61 -1.80 11.46
CA ASP A 269 6.79 -1.89 12.91
C ASP A 269 8.16 -2.43 13.34
N CYS A 270 9.11 -2.58 12.40
CA CYS A 270 10.47 -3.08 12.61
C CYS A 270 10.54 -4.43 13.36
N GLY A 271 9.62 -5.37 13.08
CA GLY A 271 9.65 -6.73 13.65
C GLY A 271 8.81 -6.90 14.92
N GLY A 272 7.89 -5.97 15.18
CA GLY A 272 6.94 -6.04 16.29
C GLY A 272 7.54 -5.87 17.69
N GLY A 273 6.67 -5.81 18.69
CA GLY A 273 7.05 -5.65 20.10
C GLY A 273 7.60 -4.25 20.44
N PHE A 274 8.23 -4.13 21.62
CA PHE A 274 8.72 -2.84 22.13
C PHE A 274 9.94 -2.32 21.36
N GLU A 275 10.86 -3.21 20.98
CA GLU A 275 12.08 -2.84 20.25
C GLU A 275 11.74 -2.36 18.83
N GLY A 276 10.88 -3.08 18.10
CA GLY A 276 10.43 -2.67 16.78
C GLY A 276 9.70 -1.33 16.80
N LEU A 277 8.80 -1.12 17.76
CA LEU A 277 8.12 0.16 17.95
C LEU A 277 9.10 1.30 18.24
N PHE A 278 10.14 1.04 19.04
CA PHE A 278 11.18 2.02 19.34
C PHE A 278 11.95 2.42 18.08
N PHE A 279 12.40 1.46 17.25
CA PHE A 279 13.08 1.76 16.00
C PHE A 279 12.19 2.49 14.99
N THR A 280 10.92 2.08 14.88
CA THR A 280 9.92 2.76 14.05
C THR A 280 9.74 4.22 14.48
N PHE A 281 9.75 4.48 15.80
CA PHE A 281 9.73 5.83 16.32
C PHE A 281 10.99 6.62 15.95
N LEU A 282 12.19 6.02 16.02
CA LEU A 282 13.42 6.69 15.58
C LEU A 282 13.38 7.06 14.09
N TYR A 283 12.83 6.18 13.24
CA TYR A 283 12.58 6.48 11.83
C TYR A 283 11.61 7.65 11.65
N SER A 284 10.53 7.68 12.42
CA SER A 284 9.55 8.78 12.37
C SER A 284 10.20 10.15 12.66
N VAL A 285 11.16 10.20 13.59
CA VAL A 285 11.91 11.42 13.92
C VAL A 285 12.80 11.85 12.74
N LEU A 286 13.49 10.89 12.10
CA LEU A 286 14.33 11.19 10.94
C LEU A 286 13.51 11.70 9.75
N ILE A 287 12.37 11.07 9.45
CA ILE A 287 11.48 11.48 8.36
C ILE A 287 10.94 12.90 8.61
N LEU A 288 10.48 13.18 9.83
CA LEU A 288 10.00 14.52 10.20
C LEU A 288 11.11 15.57 10.03
N SER A 289 12.31 15.25 10.52
CA SER A 289 13.47 16.13 10.46
C SER A 289 13.86 16.49 9.03
N PHE A 290 13.95 15.50 8.14
CA PHE A 290 14.31 15.71 6.75
C PHE A 290 13.20 16.45 5.97
N THR A 291 11.95 16.07 6.17
CA THR A 291 10.79 16.73 5.53
C THR A 291 10.70 18.20 5.94
N THR A 292 10.88 18.52 7.23
CA THR A 292 10.85 19.92 7.70
C THR A 292 12.05 20.72 7.24
N LEU A 293 13.23 20.11 7.01
CA LEU A 293 14.38 20.78 6.42
C LEU A 293 14.07 21.23 4.98
N LEU A 294 13.56 20.32 4.15
CA LEU A 294 13.19 20.63 2.76
C LEU A 294 12.08 21.68 2.66
N ALA A 295 11.02 21.50 3.46
CA ALA A 295 9.90 22.43 3.55
C ALA A 295 10.34 23.86 3.86
N ASN A 296 11.27 24.03 4.80
CA ASN A 296 11.75 25.35 5.22
C ASN A 296 12.76 25.98 4.23
N LEU A 297 13.41 25.20 3.38
CA LEU A 297 14.29 25.72 2.33
C LEU A 297 13.50 26.35 1.17
N ILE A 298 12.32 25.82 0.86
CA ILE A 298 11.50 26.24 -0.30
C ILE A 298 10.33 27.18 0.10
N GLY A 299 10.17 27.46 1.41
CA GLY A 299 8.97 27.93 2.12
C GLY A 299 8.12 29.12 1.62
N PHE A 300 8.30 29.65 0.42
CA PHE A 300 7.48 30.73 -0.16
C PHE A 300 6.22 30.23 -0.89
N LEU A 301 5.98 28.92 -0.93
CA LEU A 301 4.77 28.35 -1.54
C LEU A 301 3.62 28.28 -0.51
N PRO A 302 2.39 28.76 -0.83
CA PRO A 302 1.23 28.51 -0.01
C PRO A 302 1.07 26.99 0.18
N MET A 303 0.88 26.56 1.43
CA MET A 303 0.65 25.14 1.76
C MET A 303 1.80 24.19 1.35
N GLN A 304 2.96 24.71 0.95
CA GLN A 304 4.13 23.90 0.54
C GLN A 304 3.78 22.76 -0.45
N LEU A 305 2.81 23.03 -1.35
CA LEU A 305 2.33 22.09 -2.37
C LEU A 305 3.49 21.53 -3.21
N GLY A 306 3.52 20.22 -3.43
CA GLY A 306 4.61 19.50 -4.10
C GLY A 306 5.88 19.29 -3.27
N VAL A 307 6.21 20.23 -2.37
CA VAL A 307 7.44 20.15 -1.54
C VAL A 307 7.28 19.15 -0.40
N GLN A 308 6.11 19.12 0.25
CA GLN A 308 5.85 18.21 1.35
C GLN A 308 5.74 16.75 0.86
N GLU A 309 5.08 16.53 -0.29
CA GLU A 309 4.99 15.22 -0.98
C GLU A 309 6.38 14.71 -1.37
N GLY A 310 7.14 15.53 -2.10
CA GLY A 310 8.51 15.20 -2.48
C GLY A 310 9.42 15.01 -1.26
N GLY A 311 9.19 15.76 -0.19
CA GLY A 311 9.93 15.66 1.06
C GLY A 311 9.72 14.32 1.77
N PHE A 312 8.48 13.85 1.89
CA PHE A 312 8.18 12.55 2.48
C PHE A 312 8.70 11.40 1.62
N MET A 313 8.43 11.42 0.30
CA MET A 313 8.93 10.41 -0.63
C MET A 313 10.46 10.28 -0.57
N LEU A 314 11.16 11.42 -0.63
CA LEU A 314 12.61 11.44 -0.60
C LEU A 314 13.16 11.02 0.78
N SER A 315 12.52 11.41 1.89
CA SER A 315 12.89 10.97 3.23
C SER A 315 12.86 9.45 3.34
N ILE A 316 11.73 8.84 2.96
CA ILE A 316 11.48 7.41 3.08
C ILE A 316 12.45 6.62 2.19
N ALA A 317 12.66 7.09 0.96
CA ALA A 317 13.59 6.48 0.01
C ALA A 317 15.06 6.56 0.50
N LEU A 318 15.52 7.73 0.97
CA LEU A 318 16.91 7.92 1.41
C LEU A 318 17.24 7.18 2.72
N ILE A 319 16.25 6.98 3.58
CA ILE A 319 16.41 6.19 4.81
C ILE A 319 16.50 4.68 4.48
N GLY A 320 16.11 4.26 3.27
CA GLY A 320 16.29 2.88 2.78
C GLY A 320 15.37 1.86 3.45
N MET A 321 14.24 2.31 4.03
CA MET A 321 13.32 1.45 4.77
C MET A 321 12.75 0.32 3.89
N SER A 322 12.39 0.60 2.62
CA SER A 322 11.83 -0.40 1.70
C SER A 322 12.82 -1.49 1.31
N THR A 323 14.14 -1.20 1.32
CA THR A 323 15.17 -2.15 0.89
C THR A 323 15.70 -3.05 2.00
N LYS A 324 15.54 -2.68 3.29
CA LYS A 324 16.13 -3.41 4.43
C LYS A 324 15.12 -4.09 5.35
N LEU A 325 13.87 -3.62 5.42
CA LEU A 325 12.86 -4.21 6.30
C LEU A 325 12.06 -5.38 5.68
N GLY A 326 12.35 -5.77 4.43
CA GLY A 326 11.57 -6.79 3.74
C GLY A 326 10.09 -6.41 3.54
N SER A 327 9.75 -5.13 3.72
CA SER A 327 8.43 -4.60 3.44
C SER A 327 8.36 -4.20 1.97
N ASP A 328 7.52 -4.91 1.19
CA ASP A 328 7.20 -4.65 -0.22
C ASP A 328 6.43 -3.32 -0.46
N VAL A 329 6.66 -2.33 0.40
CA VAL A 329 5.98 -1.03 0.39
C VAL A 329 6.77 -0.08 -0.51
N ASP A 330 6.15 0.32 -1.63
CA ASP A 330 6.68 1.37 -2.50
C ASP A 330 6.84 2.68 -1.72
N SER A 331 8.09 3.16 -1.61
CA SER A 331 8.43 4.41 -0.91
C SER A 331 7.72 5.63 -1.51
N ALA A 332 7.42 5.60 -2.81
CA ALA A 332 6.67 6.65 -3.48
C ALA A 332 5.20 6.64 -3.03
N ALA A 333 4.55 5.48 -3.07
CA ALA A 333 3.17 5.31 -2.64
C ALA A 333 2.97 5.67 -1.16
N LEU A 334 3.89 5.24 -0.28
CA LEU A 334 3.85 5.58 1.14
C LEU A 334 4.04 7.09 1.38
N GLY A 335 5.00 7.72 0.69
CA GLY A 335 5.23 9.16 0.80
C GLY A 335 4.02 9.99 0.35
N ILE A 336 3.37 9.58 -0.75
CA ILE A 336 2.13 10.20 -1.24
C ILE A 336 1.02 10.02 -0.20
N PHE A 337 0.79 8.81 0.31
CA PHE A 337 -0.22 8.55 1.33
C PHE A 337 -0.04 9.44 2.58
N VAL A 338 1.18 9.45 3.14
CA VAL A 338 1.52 10.24 4.34
C VAL A 338 1.20 11.72 4.10
N SER A 339 1.52 12.24 2.92
CA SER A 339 1.24 13.62 2.54
C SER A 339 -0.26 13.93 2.44
N ILE A 340 -1.07 13.00 1.88
CA ILE A 340 -2.51 13.17 1.74
C ILE A 340 -3.18 13.22 3.11
N ILE A 341 -2.82 12.32 4.03
CA ILE A 341 -3.36 12.35 5.40
C ILE A 341 -2.93 13.62 6.14
N CYS A 342 -1.68 14.07 5.96
CA CYS A 342 -1.21 15.36 6.49
C CYS A 342 -2.06 16.54 5.99
N ARG A 343 -2.47 16.53 4.71
CA ARG A 343 -3.36 17.56 4.14
C ARG A 343 -4.75 17.56 4.76
N VAL A 344 -5.35 16.37 4.92
CA VAL A 344 -6.65 16.24 5.59
C VAL A 344 -6.56 16.81 7.00
N ARG A 345 -5.49 16.46 7.72
CA ARG A 345 -5.19 16.98 9.05
C ARG A 345 -5.03 18.50 9.06
N GLU A 346 -4.34 19.08 8.08
CA GLU A 346 -4.20 20.54 7.94
C GLU A 346 -5.54 21.23 7.67
N ILE A 347 -6.38 20.72 6.75
CA ILE A 347 -7.72 21.26 6.47
C ILE A 347 -8.53 21.33 7.76
N LEU A 348 -8.53 20.22 8.51
CA LEU A 348 -9.29 20.11 9.75
C LEU A 348 -8.82 21.14 10.78
N TRP A 349 -7.50 21.29 10.98
CA TRP A 349 -6.98 22.28 11.93
C TRP A 349 -7.11 23.73 11.46
N ILE A 350 -7.07 23.98 10.15
CA ILE A 350 -7.43 25.28 9.58
C ILE A 350 -8.89 25.57 9.94
N ALA A 351 -9.83 24.67 9.63
CA ALA A 351 -11.25 24.86 9.92
C ALA A 351 -11.51 25.10 11.43
N ILE A 352 -10.89 24.30 12.30
CA ILE A 352 -10.97 24.47 13.76
C ILE A 352 -10.40 25.85 14.17
N GLY A 353 -9.24 26.23 13.65
CA GLY A 353 -8.65 27.54 13.89
C GLY A 353 -9.58 28.68 13.47
N MET A 354 -10.17 28.60 12.29
CA MET A 354 -11.09 29.63 11.79
C MET A 354 -12.36 29.74 12.63
N LEU A 355 -12.94 28.61 13.06
CA LEU A 355 -14.07 28.59 14.01
C LEU A 355 -13.67 29.23 15.34
N LEU A 356 -12.49 28.88 15.86
CA LEU A 356 -11.96 29.45 17.09
C LEU A 356 -11.70 30.95 16.99
N MET A 357 -11.54 31.56 15.81
CA MET A 357 -11.44 33.03 15.72
C MET A 357 -12.76 33.74 16.05
N LYS A 358 -13.91 33.08 15.85
CA LYS A 358 -15.25 33.67 16.00
C LYS A 358 -15.94 33.39 17.34
N VAL A 359 -15.40 32.51 18.19
CA VAL A 359 -16.01 32.21 19.50
C VAL A 359 -15.66 33.29 20.54
N ASP A 360 -16.67 33.91 21.16
CA ASP A 360 -16.44 34.93 22.21
C ASP A 360 -15.93 34.33 23.54
N GLU A 361 -15.14 35.12 24.28
CA GLU A 361 -14.37 34.69 25.46
C GLU A 361 -15.24 34.15 26.63
N LEU A 362 -16.54 34.49 26.69
CA LEU A 362 -17.38 34.23 27.87
C LEU A 362 -17.88 32.78 28.02
N HIS A 363 -17.72 31.91 27.02
CA HIS A 363 -18.30 30.55 27.03
C HIS A 363 -17.29 29.42 26.76
N LEU A 364 -16.01 29.76 26.68
CA LEU A 364 -14.97 28.89 26.11
C LEU A 364 -14.55 27.72 27.02
N GLY A 365 -14.59 27.88 28.35
CA GLY A 365 -14.01 26.90 29.29
C GLY A 365 -14.69 25.53 29.33
N ARG A 366 -15.97 25.42 28.95
CA ARG A 366 -16.69 24.15 28.83
C ARG A 366 -17.08 23.85 27.39
N LYS A 367 -17.64 24.82 26.66
CA LYS A 367 -18.17 24.58 25.31
C LYS A 367 -17.09 24.38 24.24
N ALA A 368 -15.89 24.96 24.36
CA ALA A 368 -14.84 24.72 23.36
C ALA A 368 -14.20 23.35 23.49
N VAL A 369 -14.06 22.83 24.72
CA VAL A 369 -13.66 21.44 24.98
C VAL A 369 -14.78 20.49 24.54
N THR A 370 -16.05 20.83 24.78
CA THR A 370 -17.18 20.05 24.26
C THR A 370 -17.27 20.11 22.72
N VAL A 371 -16.94 21.22 22.07
CA VAL A 371 -16.93 21.31 20.59
C VAL A 371 -15.70 20.62 20.00
N MET A 372 -14.52 20.70 20.63
CA MET A 372 -13.35 19.90 20.23
C MET A 372 -13.58 18.41 20.44
N LEU A 373 -14.09 18.00 21.60
CA LEU A 373 -14.46 16.61 21.89
C LEU A 373 -15.63 16.16 21.01
N ALA A 374 -16.58 17.03 20.68
CA ALA A 374 -17.69 16.70 19.78
C ALA A 374 -17.26 16.67 18.33
N ILE A 375 -16.20 17.37 17.91
CA ILE A 375 -15.64 17.26 16.54
C ILE A 375 -14.74 16.03 16.44
N VAL A 376 -13.90 15.75 17.46
CA VAL A 376 -13.14 14.49 17.57
C VAL A 376 -14.09 13.29 17.71
N ALA A 377 -15.19 13.46 18.45
CA ALA A 377 -16.25 12.47 18.53
C ALA A 377 -17.13 12.46 17.28
N MET A 378 -17.37 13.56 16.56
CA MET A 378 -18.10 13.52 15.27
C MET A 378 -17.23 12.91 14.15
N THR A 379 -15.90 13.05 14.19
CA THR A 379 -14.98 12.23 13.39
C THR A 379 -14.92 10.78 13.89
N GLY A 380 -15.22 10.54 15.17
CA GLY A 380 -15.40 9.20 15.76
C GLY A 380 -16.82 8.61 15.61
N PHE A 381 -17.80 9.42 15.20
CA PHE A 381 -19.22 9.06 15.03
C PHE A 381 -19.70 9.25 13.58
N SER A 382 -18.78 9.58 12.66
CA SER A 382 -18.95 9.35 11.22
C SER A 382 -18.11 8.16 10.73
N SER A 383 -17.41 7.48 11.66
CA SER A 383 -16.80 6.15 11.46
C SER A 383 -17.66 5.04 12.08
N CYS A 384 -18.90 5.37 12.47
CA CYS A 384 -19.99 4.43 12.68
C CYS A 384 -21.12 4.90 11.79
N CYS A 385 -21.58 4.03 10.89
CA CYS A 385 -22.51 4.30 9.79
C CYS A 385 -21.84 4.94 8.57
N GLY A 386 -21.12 4.08 7.86
CA GLY A 386 -20.71 4.24 6.47
C GLY A 386 -20.22 2.91 5.90
N ASP A 387 -20.71 1.78 6.43
CA ASP A 387 -20.97 0.64 5.58
C ASP A 387 -22.13 1.12 4.70
N ASP A 388 -21.80 1.76 3.58
CA ASP A 388 -22.67 1.64 2.42
C ASP A 388 -22.39 0.20 1.93
N ASP A 389 -22.92 -0.87 2.53
CA ASP A 389 -24.33 -1.26 2.57
C ASP A 389 -25.30 -0.24 1.96
N GLU A 390 -24.98 0.26 0.76
CA GLU A 390 -26.05 0.36 -0.22
C GLU A 390 -26.34 -1.10 -0.59
N PRO A 391 -27.46 -1.70 -0.11
CA PRO A 391 -27.93 -2.92 -0.73
C PRO A 391 -28.02 -2.65 -2.23
N LEU A 392 -27.62 -3.64 -3.04
CA LEU A 392 -27.83 -3.61 -4.49
C LEU A 392 -29.21 -2.99 -4.77
N PRO A 393 -29.38 -2.09 -5.75
CA PRO A 393 -30.71 -1.84 -6.27
C PRO A 393 -31.23 -3.21 -6.72
N TRP A 394 -32.15 -3.82 -5.96
CA TRP A 394 -32.73 -5.16 -6.14
C TRP A 394 -33.51 -5.31 -7.48
N THR A 395 -33.28 -4.41 -8.43
CA THR A 395 -33.91 -4.27 -9.74
C THR A 395 -33.12 -4.94 -10.85
N LEU A 396 -31.92 -5.42 -10.56
CA LEU A 396 -31.02 -6.06 -11.48
C LEU A 396 -31.45 -7.52 -11.68
N GLY A 397 -32.40 -7.74 -12.59
CA GLY A 397 -32.94 -9.07 -12.92
C GLY A 397 -31.87 -10.08 -13.40
N LYS A 398 -32.33 -11.28 -13.80
CA LYS A 398 -31.47 -12.39 -14.23
C LYS A 398 -30.39 -11.92 -15.23
N ALA A 399 -29.13 -12.26 -14.95
CA ALA A 399 -27.99 -11.86 -15.76
C ALA A 399 -27.80 -12.79 -16.97
N GLU A 400 -27.15 -12.30 -18.03
CA GLU A 400 -26.72 -13.15 -19.14
C GLU A 400 -25.47 -13.96 -18.74
N ARG A 401 -24.59 -13.34 -17.95
CA ARG A 401 -23.41 -14.02 -17.39
C ARG A 401 -23.07 -13.51 -16.00
N THR A 402 -22.76 -14.46 -15.13
CA THR A 402 -22.14 -14.22 -13.82
C THR A 402 -20.70 -14.74 -13.82
N VAL A 403 -19.74 -13.88 -13.49
CA VAL A 403 -18.35 -14.27 -13.27
C VAL A 403 -18.05 -14.24 -11.78
N MET A 404 -17.59 -15.36 -11.25
CA MET A 404 -17.21 -15.54 -9.85
C MET A 404 -15.68 -15.52 -9.75
N VAL A 405 -15.12 -14.66 -8.91
CA VAL A 405 -13.69 -14.62 -8.60
C VAL A 405 -13.49 -15.15 -7.19
N TYR A 406 -12.74 -16.24 -7.05
CA TYR A 406 -12.45 -16.86 -5.76
C TYR A 406 -11.02 -16.50 -5.33
N MET A 407 -10.89 -15.55 -4.39
CA MET A 407 -9.60 -15.09 -3.88
C MET A 407 -9.27 -15.77 -2.55
N ALA A 408 -8.54 -16.89 -2.63
CA ALA A 408 -7.94 -17.55 -1.47
C ALA A 408 -6.65 -16.84 -1.07
N ALA A 409 -6.78 -15.79 -0.25
CA ALA A 409 -5.71 -14.83 0.03
C ALA A 409 -5.32 -14.76 1.51
N GLU A 410 -5.75 -15.70 2.36
CA GLU A 410 -5.21 -15.84 3.73
C GLU A 410 -3.81 -16.48 3.71
N ASN A 411 -2.88 -15.80 3.05
CA ASN A 411 -1.49 -16.20 2.83
C ASN A 411 -0.65 -14.96 2.45
N ASN A 412 0.63 -15.18 2.10
CA ASN A 412 1.52 -14.07 1.77
C ASN A 412 1.07 -13.20 0.57
N LEU A 413 0.17 -13.65 -0.31
CA LEU A 413 -0.30 -12.79 -1.41
C LEU A 413 -1.16 -11.61 -0.91
N SER A 414 -1.81 -11.75 0.25
CA SER A 414 -2.46 -10.61 0.93
C SER A 414 -1.45 -9.69 1.59
N SER A 415 -0.48 -10.24 2.34
CA SER A 415 0.50 -9.42 3.08
C SER A 415 1.47 -8.66 2.17
N LEU A 416 1.76 -9.18 0.97
CA LEU A 416 2.56 -8.51 -0.06
C LEU A 416 1.72 -7.51 -0.90
N GLY A 417 0.43 -7.34 -0.60
CA GLY A 417 -0.44 -6.32 -1.19
C GLY A 417 -1.11 -6.67 -2.52
N TYR A 418 -0.89 -7.88 -3.05
CA TYR A 418 -1.46 -8.30 -4.35
C TYR A 418 -2.98 -8.40 -4.30
N LEU A 419 -3.56 -8.97 -3.23
CA LEU A 419 -5.01 -9.00 -3.04
C LEU A 419 -5.65 -7.60 -3.18
N LYS A 420 -5.06 -6.60 -2.52
CA LYS A 420 -5.56 -5.22 -2.54
C LYS A 420 -5.45 -4.61 -3.94
N SER A 421 -4.31 -4.84 -4.61
CA SER A 421 -4.09 -4.35 -5.98
C SER A 421 -5.14 -4.94 -6.93
N ASP A 422 -5.33 -6.25 -6.93
CA ASP A 422 -6.24 -6.92 -7.85
C ASP A 422 -7.70 -6.62 -7.56
N LEU A 423 -8.07 -6.43 -6.29
CA LEU A 423 -9.42 -5.97 -5.95
C LEU A 423 -9.70 -4.56 -6.51
N LEU A 424 -8.72 -3.66 -6.48
CA LEU A 424 -8.87 -2.33 -7.10
C LEU A 424 -8.96 -2.40 -8.61
N GLU A 425 -8.18 -3.29 -9.24
CA GLU A 425 -8.25 -3.53 -10.67
C GLU A 425 -9.59 -4.15 -11.10
N LEU A 426 -10.15 -5.07 -10.30
CA LEU A 426 -11.49 -5.63 -10.49
C LEU A 426 -12.58 -4.55 -10.36
N ILE A 427 -12.48 -3.69 -9.36
CA ILE A 427 -13.38 -2.54 -9.18
C ILE A 427 -13.30 -1.63 -10.41
N GLU A 428 -12.11 -1.27 -10.89
CA GLU A 428 -11.94 -0.48 -12.11
C GLU A 428 -12.57 -1.16 -13.32
N GLY A 429 -12.25 -2.45 -13.53
CA GLY A 429 -12.80 -3.25 -14.62
C GLY A 429 -14.32 -3.33 -14.60
N SER A 430 -14.93 -3.35 -13.40
CA SER A 430 -16.39 -3.43 -13.22
C SER A 430 -17.16 -2.24 -13.80
N ARG A 431 -16.50 -1.09 -14.05
CA ARG A 431 -17.13 0.09 -14.71
C ARG A 431 -17.58 -0.18 -16.13
N GLN A 432 -17.00 -1.19 -16.77
CA GLN A 432 -17.29 -1.56 -18.15
C GLN A 432 -18.42 -2.60 -18.26
N LEU A 433 -18.95 -3.07 -17.12
CA LEU A 433 -20.01 -4.07 -17.09
C LEU A 433 -21.38 -3.44 -17.36
N THR A 434 -22.19 -4.18 -18.10
CA THR A 434 -23.60 -3.83 -18.34
C THR A 434 -24.48 -4.34 -17.21
N ASP A 435 -25.73 -3.87 -17.15
CA ASP A 435 -26.74 -4.32 -16.17
C ASP A 435 -27.07 -5.82 -16.27
N LYS A 436 -26.65 -6.50 -17.34
CA LYS A 436 -26.84 -7.95 -17.54
C LYS A 436 -25.61 -8.79 -17.21
N GLN A 437 -24.55 -8.18 -16.70
CA GLN A 437 -23.31 -8.83 -16.34
C GLN A 437 -23.05 -8.65 -14.85
N ARG A 438 -22.78 -9.75 -14.15
CA ARG A 438 -22.56 -9.76 -12.69
C ARG A 438 -21.15 -10.25 -12.37
N LEU A 439 -20.42 -9.50 -11.57
CA LEU A 439 -19.07 -9.85 -11.12
C LEU A 439 -19.10 -10.01 -9.59
N LEU A 440 -18.99 -11.23 -9.12
CA LEU A 440 -18.95 -11.52 -7.68
C LEU A 440 -17.55 -11.95 -7.29
N VAL A 441 -17.08 -11.50 -6.15
CA VAL A 441 -15.74 -11.78 -5.63
C VAL A 441 -15.86 -12.31 -4.21
N PHE A 442 -15.41 -13.54 -4.01
CA PHE A 442 -15.14 -14.08 -2.68
C PHE A 442 -13.74 -13.65 -2.25
N ILE A 443 -13.64 -13.13 -1.02
CA ILE A 443 -12.41 -12.59 -0.45
C ILE A 443 -12.22 -13.23 0.92
N ASP A 444 -11.13 -13.96 1.07
CA ASP A 444 -10.60 -14.43 2.34
C ASP A 444 -9.17 -13.90 2.50
N SER A 445 -8.92 -13.09 3.53
CA SER A 445 -7.73 -12.24 3.63
C SER A 445 -7.13 -12.28 5.03
N LEU A 446 -5.80 -12.25 5.12
CA LEU A 446 -5.09 -12.14 6.41
C LEU A 446 -5.64 -11.00 7.29
N GLY A 447 -6.34 -11.38 8.36
CA GLY A 447 -7.06 -10.47 9.23
C GLY A 447 -6.36 -10.15 10.55
N ASN A 448 -5.77 -8.95 10.69
CA ASN A 448 -5.37 -8.41 12.01
C ASN A 448 -6.55 -7.78 12.79
N ASN A 449 -7.74 -7.70 12.19
CA ASN A 449 -8.93 -7.08 12.80
C ASN A 449 -10.19 -7.94 12.55
N LYS A 450 -10.83 -8.41 13.63
CA LYS A 450 -11.89 -9.44 13.66
C LYS A 450 -13.21 -9.08 12.95
N GLN A 451 -13.29 -7.96 12.23
CA GLN A 451 -14.48 -7.55 11.46
C GLN A 451 -14.21 -7.37 9.96
N MET A 452 -13.00 -6.97 9.54
CA MET A 452 -12.62 -6.86 8.12
C MET A 452 -11.81 -8.07 7.61
N GLY A 453 -11.34 -8.93 8.51
CA GLY A 453 -10.58 -10.13 8.17
C GLY A 453 -11.42 -11.37 7.87
N PHE A 454 -12.71 -11.39 8.22
CA PHE A 454 -13.52 -12.58 7.96
C PHE A 454 -13.85 -12.73 6.47
N PRO A 455 -13.94 -13.99 5.99
CA PRO A 455 -14.35 -14.28 4.63
C PRO A 455 -15.65 -13.55 4.25
N ARG A 456 -15.72 -13.07 3.01
CA ARG A 456 -16.90 -12.35 2.50
C ARG A 456 -17.08 -12.51 1.01
N VAL A 457 -18.31 -12.31 0.56
CA VAL A 457 -18.67 -12.21 -0.85
C VAL A 457 -19.16 -10.80 -1.12
N VAL A 458 -18.57 -10.17 -2.14
CA VAL A 458 -18.98 -8.85 -2.64
C VAL A 458 -19.37 -8.93 -4.10
N GLU A 459 -20.28 -8.09 -4.54
CA GLU A 459 -20.56 -7.83 -5.96
C GLU A 459 -19.87 -6.53 -6.36
N LEU A 460 -19.19 -6.54 -7.51
CA LEU A 460 -18.52 -5.38 -8.07
C LEU A 460 -19.27 -4.90 -9.31
N HIS A 461 -19.77 -3.67 -9.28
CA HIS A 461 -20.52 -3.10 -10.39
C HIS A 461 -20.37 -1.58 -10.44
N GLY A 462 -20.17 -1.03 -11.65
CA GLY A 462 -20.10 0.42 -11.85
C GLY A 462 -18.94 1.11 -11.14
N GLY A 463 -17.85 0.38 -10.83
CA GLY A 463 -16.72 0.92 -10.08
C GLY A 463 -16.93 0.99 -8.57
N LYS A 464 -17.91 0.23 -8.04
CA LYS A 464 -18.24 0.13 -6.63
C LYS A 464 -18.27 -1.33 -6.18
N SER A 465 -18.17 -1.54 -4.87
CA SER A 465 -18.28 -2.84 -4.21
C SER A 465 -19.51 -2.86 -3.31
N TYR A 466 -20.30 -3.92 -3.39
CA TYR A 466 -21.52 -4.13 -2.62
C TYR A 466 -21.42 -5.45 -1.86
N THR A 467 -21.64 -5.44 -0.55
CA THR A 467 -21.57 -6.67 0.25
C THR A 467 -22.76 -7.58 -0.04
N VAL A 468 -22.49 -8.82 -0.46
CA VAL A 468 -23.52 -9.85 -0.67
C VAL A 468 -23.68 -10.69 0.60
N LYS A 469 -22.57 -11.14 1.17
CA LYS A 469 -22.55 -11.93 2.41
C LYS A 469 -21.25 -11.70 3.16
N GLN A 470 -21.37 -11.31 4.43
CA GLN A 470 -20.25 -11.30 5.38
C GLN A 470 -20.36 -12.52 6.28
N TYR A 471 -19.30 -13.32 6.38
CA TYR A 471 -19.28 -14.46 7.30
C TYR A 471 -18.89 -13.98 8.70
N GLY A 472 -19.52 -14.55 9.73
CA GLY A 472 -19.34 -14.17 11.14
C GLY A 472 -18.26 -14.93 11.87
N GLU A 473 -17.63 -15.89 11.21
CA GLU A 473 -16.53 -16.71 11.70
C GLU A 473 -15.48 -16.87 10.60
N ASP A 474 -14.25 -17.11 11.04
CA ASP A 474 -13.16 -17.52 10.18
C ASP A 474 -13.26 -19.00 9.81
N PHE A 475 -12.82 -19.37 8.62
CA PHE A 475 -12.76 -20.75 8.14
C PHE A 475 -11.79 -20.86 6.96
N TYR A 476 -11.24 -22.05 6.77
CA TYR A 476 -10.33 -22.29 5.64
C TYR A 476 -11.05 -22.15 4.30
N SER A 477 -10.66 -21.18 3.48
CA SER A 477 -11.11 -21.05 2.09
C SER A 477 -10.68 -22.24 1.22
N SER A 478 -9.69 -23.01 1.68
CA SER A 478 -9.24 -24.26 1.09
C SER A 478 -10.12 -25.48 1.45
N ASP A 479 -11.13 -25.35 2.31
CA ASP A 479 -12.07 -26.43 2.63
C ASP A 479 -13.05 -26.66 1.46
N PRO A 480 -13.09 -27.87 0.86
CA PRO A 480 -14.00 -28.17 -0.25
C PRO A 480 -15.49 -27.92 0.05
N ALA A 481 -15.93 -28.12 1.30
CA ALA A 481 -17.31 -27.88 1.70
C ALA A 481 -17.63 -26.39 1.73
N ARG A 482 -16.71 -25.55 2.25
CA ARG A 482 -16.84 -24.09 2.26
C ARG A 482 -16.75 -23.52 0.85
N PHE A 483 -15.82 -24.02 0.03
CA PHE A 483 -15.72 -23.65 -1.39
C PHE A 483 -17.05 -23.87 -2.13
N ARG A 484 -17.67 -25.04 -1.96
CA ARG A 484 -19.00 -25.33 -2.51
C ARG A 484 -20.05 -24.34 -1.98
N GLU A 485 -20.11 -24.12 -0.66
CA GLU A 485 -21.08 -23.22 -0.02
C GLU A 485 -20.98 -21.79 -0.57
N ILE A 486 -19.76 -21.29 -0.76
CA ILE A 486 -19.47 -19.95 -1.26
C ILE A 486 -19.92 -19.81 -2.72
N LEU A 487 -19.54 -20.75 -3.58
CA LEU A 487 -19.95 -20.69 -4.99
C LEU A 487 -21.46 -20.86 -5.14
N GLN A 488 -22.10 -21.67 -4.28
CA GLN A 488 -23.56 -21.72 -4.19
C GLN A 488 -24.12 -20.35 -3.78
N THR A 489 -23.55 -19.71 -2.75
CA THR A 489 -23.97 -18.36 -2.33
C THR A 489 -23.89 -17.36 -3.50
N MET A 490 -22.78 -17.37 -4.25
CA MET A 490 -22.56 -16.46 -5.39
C MET A 490 -23.56 -16.72 -6.53
N THR A 491 -23.78 -17.99 -6.89
CA THR A 491 -24.73 -18.37 -7.96
C THR A 491 -26.18 -18.07 -7.59
N HIS A 492 -26.57 -18.22 -6.32
CA HIS A 492 -27.91 -17.84 -5.85
C HIS A 492 -28.10 -16.32 -5.77
N ALA A 493 -27.05 -15.58 -5.38
CA ALA A 493 -27.10 -14.12 -5.32
C ALA A 493 -27.21 -13.48 -6.71
N ALA A 494 -26.57 -14.08 -7.72
CA ALA A 494 -26.55 -13.57 -9.08
C ALA A 494 -26.82 -14.69 -10.10
N GLU A 495 -28.09 -15.07 -10.20
CA GLU A 495 -28.54 -16.07 -11.18
C GLU A 495 -28.33 -15.55 -12.61
N ALA A 496 -27.73 -16.39 -13.46
CA ALA A 496 -27.44 -16.09 -14.85
C ALA A 496 -27.69 -17.28 -15.80
N ASP A 497 -27.70 -16.98 -17.11
CA ASP A 497 -27.76 -18.00 -18.16
C ASP A 497 -26.42 -18.75 -18.34
N SER A 498 -25.30 -18.12 -17.98
CA SER A 498 -23.96 -18.70 -18.06
C SER A 498 -23.07 -18.26 -16.90
N TYR A 499 -22.07 -19.09 -16.55
CA TYR A 499 -21.20 -18.85 -15.42
C TYR A 499 -19.72 -19.02 -15.79
N GLY A 500 -18.88 -18.10 -15.33
CA GLY A 500 -17.42 -18.22 -15.38
C GLY A 500 -16.84 -18.23 -13.96
N LEU A 501 -15.76 -18.99 -13.75
CA LEU A 501 -15.03 -19.02 -12.48
C LEU A 501 -13.59 -18.57 -12.69
N VAL A 502 -13.10 -17.67 -11.84
CA VAL A 502 -11.70 -17.26 -11.75
C VAL A 502 -11.14 -17.76 -10.43
N LEU A 503 -10.04 -18.48 -10.49
CA LEU A 503 -9.30 -18.97 -9.33
C LEU A 503 -8.08 -18.09 -9.11
N TRP A 504 -8.01 -17.42 -7.96
CA TRP A 504 -6.89 -16.57 -7.56
C TRP A 504 -6.26 -17.12 -6.29
N GLY A 505 -4.93 -17.17 -6.25
CA GLY A 505 -4.16 -17.58 -5.07
C GLY A 505 -2.95 -18.47 -5.42
N HIS A 506 -2.40 -19.15 -4.42
CA HIS A 506 -1.34 -20.13 -4.66
C HIS A 506 -1.88 -21.43 -5.23
N ALA A 507 -1.11 -22.07 -6.11
CA ALA A 507 -1.41 -23.39 -6.64
C ALA A 507 -0.14 -24.18 -6.98
N SER A 508 -0.28 -25.50 -7.05
CA SER A 508 0.80 -26.43 -7.42
C SER A 508 0.35 -27.46 -8.46
N GLY A 509 -0.70 -27.15 -9.22
CA GLY A 509 -1.33 -28.06 -10.18
C GLY A 509 -1.82 -29.34 -9.50
N TRP A 510 -1.47 -30.49 -10.08
CA TRP A 510 -1.91 -31.81 -9.58
C TRP A 510 -1.13 -32.35 -8.38
N LEU A 511 -0.02 -31.71 -7.98
CA LEU A 511 0.90 -32.26 -6.98
C LEU A 511 0.28 -32.28 -5.58
N VAL A 512 -0.10 -33.47 -5.09
CA VAL A 512 -0.72 -33.76 -3.79
C VAL A 512 0.02 -34.96 -3.15
N ASP A 513 -0.21 -35.31 -1.88
CA ASP A 513 0.15 -36.64 -1.31
C ASP A 513 -1.08 -37.34 -0.69
N LYS A 514 -1.98 -36.59 -0.04
CA LYS A 514 -3.26 -37.09 0.52
C LYS A 514 -4.37 -36.04 0.48
N ASP A 515 -5.62 -36.49 0.44
CA ASP A 515 -6.81 -35.67 0.71
C ASP A 515 -6.81 -35.20 2.17
N SER A 516 -7.01 -33.90 2.42
CA SER A 516 -7.10 -33.41 3.79
C SER A 516 -8.16 -32.37 4.06
N VAL A 517 -8.88 -32.65 5.14
CA VAL A 517 -9.46 -31.70 6.10
C VAL A 517 -8.94 -32.04 7.52
N VAL A 518 -7.76 -32.70 7.69
CA VAL A 518 -7.31 -33.25 8.99
C VAL A 518 -5.97 -32.69 9.50
N GLU A 519 -5.94 -32.40 10.81
CA GLU A 519 -4.93 -31.73 11.65
C GLU A 519 -3.49 -32.30 11.70
N GLU A 520 -3.15 -33.38 10.99
CA GLU A 520 -1.79 -33.92 11.09
C GLU A 520 -0.76 -33.08 10.31
N ALA A 521 0.03 -32.30 11.05
CA ALA A 521 0.92 -31.24 10.59
C ALA A 521 2.26 -31.66 9.95
N SER A 522 2.48 -32.93 9.57
CA SER A 522 3.84 -33.40 9.26
C SER A 522 4.24 -33.42 7.79
N LEU A 523 3.32 -33.25 6.81
CA LEU A 523 3.68 -33.18 5.38
C LEU A 523 2.75 -32.21 4.63
N ALA A 524 3.33 -31.21 3.96
CA ALA A 524 2.59 -30.19 3.20
C ALA A 524 1.80 -30.81 2.05
N ARG A 525 0.48 -30.58 2.02
CA ARG A 525 -0.48 -31.07 1.03
C ARG A 525 -0.81 -29.88 0.16
N ARG A 526 -0.48 -29.89 -1.14
CA ARG A 526 -0.59 -28.70 -2.01
C ARG A 526 -1.53 -28.97 -3.18
N SER A 527 -2.11 -27.93 -3.78
CA SER A 527 -2.89 -28.01 -5.04
C SER A 527 -3.46 -26.65 -5.42
N TYR A 528 -4.43 -26.12 -4.65
CA TYR A 528 -4.97 -24.77 -4.84
C TYR A 528 -5.37 -24.11 -3.50
N GLY A 529 -5.22 -22.79 -3.43
CA GLY A 529 -5.74 -21.96 -2.34
C GLY A 529 -5.01 -22.20 -1.04
N GLN A 530 -3.75 -21.74 -0.95
CA GLN A 530 -3.01 -21.76 0.31
C GLN A 530 -3.75 -20.95 1.37
N ASP A 531 -3.89 -21.52 2.54
CA ASP A 531 -4.59 -20.89 3.65
C ASP A 531 -3.80 -21.12 4.94
N TRP A 532 -3.48 -20.04 5.65
CA TRP A 532 -2.72 -20.04 6.89
C TRP A 532 -3.60 -20.11 8.14
N GLY A 533 -4.90 -19.88 8.01
CA GLY A 533 -5.82 -19.72 9.13
C GLY A 533 -5.54 -18.48 9.98
N SER A 534 -6.50 -18.16 10.85
CA SER A 534 -6.39 -17.10 11.88
C SER A 534 -5.24 -17.23 12.87
N ASP A 535 -4.52 -18.37 12.91
CA ASP A 535 -3.35 -18.56 13.76
C ASP A 535 -2.01 -18.17 13.07
N GLY A 536 -2.06 -17.73 11.81
CA GLY A 536 -0.88 -17.30 11.07
C GLY A 536 0.07 -18.45 10.76
N ASN A 537 -0.48 -19.62 10.41
CA ASN A 537 0.23 -20.86 10.03
C ASN A 537 0.83 -21.65 11.22
N LEU A 538 0.35 -21.47 12.44
CA LEU A 538 0.83 -22.24 13.60
C LEU A 538 0.34 -23.71 13.55
N GLY A 539 -0.85 -23.95 12.98
CA GLY A 539 -1.43 -25.27 12.72
C GLY A 539 -1.05 -25.89 11.37
N GLY A 540 -0.16 -25.24 10.61
CA GLY A 540 0.31 -25.66 9.28
C GLY A 540 -0.66 -25.32 8.14
N GLU A 541 -0.10 -25.04 6.96
CA GLU A 541 -0.79 -24.57 5.76
C GLU A 541 -1.85 -25.57 5.26
N LYS A 542 -2.99 -25.05 4.79
CA LYS A 542 -4.07 -25.81 4.17
C LYS A 542 -4.18 -25.49 2.68
N TYR A 543 -4.57 -26.50 1.90
CA TYR A 543 -4.78 -26.41 0.45
C TYR A 543 -5.91 -27.36 0.04
N MET A 544 -6.54 -27.06 -1.10
CA MET A 544 -7.65 -27.80 -1.66
C MET A 544 -7.25 -28.65 -2.85
N ASN A 545 -7.31 -29.97 -2.68
CA ASN A 545 -7.04 -30.93 -3.73
C ASN A 545 -8.00 -30.81 -4.91
N ILE A 546 -7.47 -31.01 -6.11
CA ILE A 546 -8.21 -30.87 -7.37
C ILE A 546 -9.34 -31.89 -7.49
N THR A 547 -9.15 -33.11 -7.01
CA THR A 547 -10.19 -34.15 -6.94
C THR A 547 -11.36 -33.72 -6.04
N GLN A 548 -11.09 -33.00 -4.95
CA GLN A 548 -12.11 -32.47 -4.04
C GLN A 548 -12.76 -31.21 -4.63
N MET A 549 -12.01 -30.36 -5.31
CA MET A 549 -12.56 -29.25 -6.09
C MET A 549 -13.54 -29.76 -7.16
N ALA A 550 -13.17 -30.80 -7.92
CA ALA A 550 -14.06 -31.41 -8.91
C ALA A 550 -15.40 -31.85 -8.27
N ARG A 551 -15.35 -32.55 -7.13
CA ARG A 551 -16.55 -32.94 -6.36
C ARG A 551 -17.32 -31.75 -5.79
N ALA A 552 -16.63 -30.67 -5.40
CA ALA A 552 -17.29 -29.46 -4.91
C ALA A 552 -18.09 -28.78 -6.02
N LEU A 553 -17.55 -28.78 -7.25
CA LEU A 553 -18.16 -28.18 -8.43
C LEU A 553 -19.32 -29.00 -9.03
N GLU A 554 -19.39 -30.32 -8.81
CA GLU A 554 -20.47 -31.20 -9.33
C GLU A 554 -21.89 -30.72 -9.02
N THR A 555 -22.06 -29.97 -7.93
CA THR A 555 -23.38 -29.47 -7.48
C THR A 555 -23.72 -28.06 -7.97
N LEU A 556 -22.84 -27.44 -8.76
CA LEU A 556 -23.01 -26.09 -9.29
C LEU A 556 -23.50 -26.13 -10.75
N PRO A 557 -24.04 -25.02 -11.27
CA PRO A 557 -24.23 -24.85 -12.71
C PRO A 557 -22.92 -25.10 -13.47
N HIS A 558 -23.03 -25.72 -14.65
CA HIS A 558 -21.89 -25.95 -15.53
C HIS A 558 -21.22 -24.63 -15.90
N LEU A 559 -19.90 -24.59 -15.83
CA LEU A 559 -19.11 -23.37 -16.05
C LEU A 559 -18.66 -23.29 -17.51
N ASP A 560 -18.87 -22.15 -18.17
CA ASP A 560 -18.32 -21.90 -19.50
C ASP A 560 -16.79 -21.98 -19.46
N TYR A 561 -16.18 -21.48 -18.39
CA TYR A 561 -14.74 -21.59 -18.18
C TYR A 561 -14.33 -21.53 -16.71
N ILE A 562 -13.17 -22.13 -16.44
CA ILE A 562 -12.34 -21.84 -15.28
C ILE A 562 -11.08 -21.11 -15.78
N PHE A 563 -10.84 -19.89 -15.29
CA PHE A 563 -9.62 -19.14 -15.51
C PHE A 563 -8.76 -19.17 -14.26
N ALA A 564 -7.60 -19.80 -14.33
CA ALA A 564 -6.68 -19.94 -13.22
C ALA A 564 -5.59 -18.86 -13.27
N ASP A 565 -5.73 -17.86 -12.41
CA ASP A 565 -4.69 -16.88 -12.07
C ASP A 565 -3.86 -17.40 -10.90
N CYS A 566 -3.33 -18.61 -11.07
CA CYS A 566 -2.50 -19.30 -10.11
C CYS A 566 -1.53 -20.29 -10.79
N CYS A 567 -0.41 -20.58 -10.14
CA CYS A 567 0.71 -21.32 -10.74
C CYS A 567 0.33 -22.76 -11.12
N ASN A 568 0.90 -23.25 -12.24
CA ASN A 568 0.92 -24.66 -12.62
C ASN A 568 -0.46 -25.33 -12.83
N MET A 569 -1.53 -24.56 -12.98
CA MET A 569 -2.90 -25.11 -13.16
C MET A 569 -3.17 -25.61 -14.58
N GLN A 570 -2.38 -25.19 -15.57
CA GLN A 570 -2.56 -25.64 -16.96
C GLN A 570 -1.87 -26.99 -17.21
N CYS A 571 -2.34 -28.03 -16.51
CA CYS A 571 -1.89 -29.40 -16.67
C CYS A 571 -3.05 -30.34 -17.03
N ILE A 572 -2.74 -31.40 -17.77
CA ILE A 572 -3.74 -32.34 -18.29
C ILE A 572 -4.47 -33.08 -17.17
N GLU A 573 -3.79 -33.33 -16.05
CA GLU A 573 -4.35 -33.95 -14.85
C GLU A 573 -5.48 -33.11 -14.25
N VAL A 574 -5.24 -31.80 -14.09
CA VAL A 574 -6.24 -30.87 -13.57
C VAL A 574 -7.39 -30.73 -14.55
N ALA A 575 -7.09 -30.52 -15.83
CA ALA A 575 -8.12 -30.37 -16.86
C ALA A 575 -9.04 -31.59 -16.95
N TYR A 576 -8.46 -32.79 -16.84
CA TYR A 576 -9.23 -34.02 -16.90
C TYR A 576 -10.11 -34.21 -15.66
N GLU A 577 -9.63 -33.90 -14.45
CA GLU A 577 -10.48 -33.94 -13.24
C GLU A 577 -11.66 -32.97 -13.34
N LEU A 578 -11.42 -31.75 -13.83
CA LEU A 578 -12.43 -30.70 -13.90
C LEU A 578 -13.35 -30.79 -15.13
N ARG A 579 -13.17 -31.78 -16.02
CA ARG A 579 -13.82 -31.84 -17.34
C ARG A 579 -15.35 -31.89 -17.32
N HIS A 580 -15.95 -32.33 -16.21
CA HIS A 580 -17.40 -32.39 -16.04
C HIS A 580 -18.00 -31.12 -15.44
N ALA A 581 -17.16 -30.22 -14.92
CA ALA A 581 -17.58 -28.98 -14.28
C ALA A 581 -17.45 -27.77 -15.20
N THR A 582 -16.60 -27.83 -16.23
CA THR A 582 -16.37 -26.70 -17.12
C THR A 582 -16.10 -27.10 -18.57
N ASP A 583 -16.45 -26.23 -19.53
CA ASP A 583 -16.13 -26.37 -20.96
C ASP A 583 -14.66 -26.01 -21.28
N TYR A 584 -14.09 -25.01 -20.62
CA TYR A 584 -12.72 -24.55 -20.89
C TYR A 584 -11.90 -24.33 -19.61
N LEU A 585 -10.66 -24.81 -19.59
CA LEU A 585 -9.66 -24.45 -18.58
C LEU A 585 -8.61 -23.53 -19.20
N ILE A 586 -8.44 -22.33 -18.64
CA ILE A 586 -7.52 -21.30 -19.12
C ILE A 586 -6.50 -21.01 -18.01
N GLY A 587 -5.21 -21.01 -18.33
CA GLY A 587 -4.19 -20.77 -17.32
C GLY A 587 -2.76 -20.94 -17.83
N SER A 588 -1.82 -20.91 -16.89
CA SER A 588 -0.39 -21.11 -17.13
C SER A 588 0.07 -22.49 -16.63
N PRO A 589 0.90 -23.22 -17.42
CA PRO A 589 1.56 -24.43 -16.96
C PRO A 589 2.77 -24.12 -16.07
N ALA A 590 3.15 -22.84 -15.98
CA ALA A 590 4.30 -22.34 -15.23
C ALA A 590 3.86 -21.52 -14.00
N GLU A 591 4.85 -21.02 -13.27
CA GLU A 591 4.67 -20.00 -12.24
C GLU A 591 4.10 -18.70 -12.83
N ILE A 592 3.29 -18.00 -12.03
CA ILE A 592 2.71 -16.71 -12.33
C ILE A 592 3.36 -15.65 -11.42
N PRO A 593 3.79 -14.48 -11.95
CA PRO A 593 4.27 -13.36 -11.15
C PRO A 593 3.21 -12.94 -10.14
N GLY A 594 3.61 -12.60 -8.91
CA GLY A 594 2.68 -12.29 -7.82
C GLY A 594 1.63 -11.22 -8.15
N ARG A 595 1.93 -10.32 -9.09
CA ARG A 595 0.98 -9.32 -9.62
C ARG A 595 -0.28 -9.93 -10.25
N GLY A 596 -0.24 -11.16 -10.75
CA GLY A 596 -1.40 -11.81 -11.35
C GLY A 596 -1.89 -11.15 -12.63
N ALA A 597 -3.15 -11.43 -12.98
CA ALA A 597 -3.81 -10.93 -14.17
C ALA A 597 -4.14 -9.43 -14.06
N PRO A 598 -4.03 -8.65 -15.16
CA PRO A 598 -4.39 -7.23 -15.16
C PRO A 598 -5.92 -7.05 -15.17
N TYR A 599 -6.59 -7.20 -14.03
CA TYR A 599 -8.06 -7.30 -13.94
C TYR A 599 -8.82 -6.11 -14.53
N HIS A 600 -8.25 -4.91 -14.49
CA HIS A 600 -8.82 -3.71 -15.11
C HIS A 600 -8.99 -3.85 -16.63
N LYS A 601 -8.12 -4.64 -17.29
CA LYS A 601 -8.24 -5.03 -18.71
C LYS A 601 -8.90 -6.40 -18.90
N MET A 602 -8.81 -7.28 -17.90
CA MET A 602 -9.31 -8.65 -17.98
C MET A 602 -10.83 -8.74 -17.83
N VAL A 603 -11.42 -7.95 -16.93
CA VAL A 603 -12.87 -8.01 -16.64
C VAL A 603 -13.72 -7.97 -17.91
N PRO A 604 -13.55 -7.03 -18.86
CA PRO A 604 -14.31 -7.05 -20.11
C PRO A 604 -14.15 -8.34 -20.93
N ARG A 605 -12.99 -8.99 -20.88
CA ARG A 605 -12.70 -10.25 -21.60
C ARG A 605 -13.44 -11.44 -20.99
N LEU A 606 -13.57 -11.47 -19.67
CA LEU A 606 -14.29 -12.51 -18.94
C LEU A 606 -15.79 -12.57 -19.31
N PHE A 607 -16.37 -11.44 -19.72
CA PHE A 607 -17.77 -11.38 -20.14
C PHE A 607 -18.00 -11.49 -21.66
N GLN A 608 -16.97 -11.79 -22.46
CA GLN A 608 -17.12 -12.03 -23.90
C GLN A 608 -17.75 -13.40 -24.16
N ASN A 609 -18.78 -13.45 -25.02
CA ASN A 609 -19.55 -14.66 -25.29
C ASN A 609 -19.38 -15.20 -26.72
N ASP A 610 -18.28 -14.87 -27.39
CA ASP A 610 -17.94 -15.47 -28.68
C ASP A 610 -17.23 -16.83 -28.51
N THR A 611 -17.25 -17.68 -29.54
CA THR A 611 -16.66 -19.02 -29.48
C THR A 611 -15.13 -19.05 -29.33
N THR A 612 -14.48 -17.88 -29.36
CA THR A 612 -13.03 -17.68 -29.24
C THR A 612 -12.66 -16.72 -28.11
N PHE A 613 -13.56 -16.46 -27.16
CA PHE A 613 -13.37 -15.49 -26.07
C PHE A 613 -12.07 -15.72 -25.28
N TYR A 614 -11.65 -16.97 -25.13
CA TYR A 614 -10.41 -17.38 -24.47
C TYR A 614 -9.15 -16.74 -25.09
N LYS A 615 -9.18 -16.37 -26.39
CA LYS A 615 -8.08 -15.66 -27.04
C LYS A 615 -7.90 -14.27 -26.43
N GLY A 616 -9.00 -13.57 -26.17
CA GLY A 616 -8.98 -12.25 -25.53
C GLY A 616 -8.38 -12.30 -24.13
N ILE A 617 -8.70 -13.34 -23.34
CA ILE A 617 -8.12 -13.58 -22.01
C ILE A 617 -6.61 -13.82 -22.12
N ILE A 618 -6.21 -14.80 -22.94
CA ILE A 618 -4.81 -15.23 -23.09
C ILE A 618 -3.94 -14.09 -23.66
N ASP A 619 -4.39 -13.40 -24.71
CA ASP A 619 -3.64 -12.32 -25.35
C ASP A 619 -3.49 -11.12 -24.41
N THR A 620 -4.57 -10.73 -23.72
CA THR A 620 -4.51 -9.62 -22.75
C THR A 620 -3.49 -9.92 -21.66
N TYR A 621 -3.47 -11.15 -21.15
CA TYR A 621 -2.57 -11.52 -20.07
C TYR A 621 -1.11 -11.61 -20.53
N TYR A 622 -0.88 -12.26 -21.68
CA TYR A 622 0.45 -12.38 -22.27
C TYR A 622 1.05 -11.02 -22.64
N ASP A 623 0.28 -10.19 -23.36
CA ASP A 623 0.77 -8.93 -23.89
C ASP A 623 1.02 -7.92 -22.77
N TYR A 624 0.23 -7.99 -21.69
CA TYR A 624 0.45 -7.18 -20.49
C TYR A 624 1.84 -7.39 -19.90
N PHE A 625 2.25 -8.63 -19.63
CA PHE A 625 3.57 -8.88 -19.05
C PHE A 625 4.71 -8.58 -20.03
N LYS A 626 4.49 -8.84 -21.32
CA LYS A 626 5.45 -8.50 -22.35
C LYS A 626 5.70 -7.00 -22.44
N GLU A 627 4.64 -6.19 -22.33
CA GLU A 627 4.73 -4.73 -22.29
C GLU A 627 5.34 -4.25 -20.97
N TYR A 628 4.89 -4.78 -19.84
CA TYR A 628 5.36 -4.43 -18.50
C TYR A 628 6.88 -4.63 -18.36
N TYR A 629 7.42 -5.71 -18.95
CA TYR A 629 8.85 -6.00 -18.90
C TYR A 629 9.67 -5.39 -20.05
N ALA A 630 9.06 -4.71 -21.02
CA ALA A 630 9.76 -4.23 -22.22
C ALA A 630 10.94 -3.28 -21.91
N GLY A 631 10.80 -2.46 -20.87
CA GLY A 631 11.82 -1.51 -20.40
C GLY A 631 12.82 -2.07 -19.38
N ASP A 632 12.63 -3.31 -18.92
CA ASP A 632 13.49 -3.93 -17.91
C ASP A 632 14.75 -4.55 -18.56
N ALA A 633 15.93 -4.22 -18.03
CA ALA A 633 17.20 -4.68 -18.60
C ALA A 633 17.38 -6.21 -18.59
N TYR A 634 16.69 -6.92 -17.69
CA TYR A 634 16.81 -8.36 -17.49
C TYR A 634 15.57 -9.13 -17.92
N LEU A 635 14.39 -8.53 -17.79
CA LEU A 635 13.10 -9.14 -18.08
C LEU A 635 12.56 -8.78 -19.46
N SER A 636 13.25 -7.96 -20.25
CA SER A 636 12.83 -7.68 -21.63
C SER A 636 12.64 -8.97 -22.44
N GLY A 637 11.45 -9.11 -23.02
CA GLY A 637 11.03 -10.30 -23.76
C GLY A 637 10.46 -11.44 -22.90
N TYR A 638 10.33 -11.26 -21.58
CA TYR A 638 9.64 -12.22 -20.71
C TYR A 638 8.11 -12.04 -20.80
N SER A 639 7.39 -13.15 -20.69
CA SER A 639 5.94 -13.23 -20.50
C SER A 639 5.57 -14.63 -19.99
N LEU A 640 4.28 -14.93 -19.86
CA LEU A 640 3.76 -16.21 -19.36
C LEU A 640 3.44 -17.17 -20.52
N PRO A 641 3.82 -18.46 -20.43
CA PRO A 641 3.19 -19.46 -21.29
C PRO A 641 1.72 -19.60 -20.87
N LEU A 642 0.80 -19.50 -21.82
CA LEU A 642 -0.63 -19.55 -21.55
C LEU A 642 -1.31 -20.42 -22.59
N SER A 643 -2.31 -21.20 -22.19
CA SER A 643 -3.16 -21.94 -23.12
C SER A 643 -4.59 -22.05 -22.61
N VAL A 644 -5.45 -22.52 -23.50
CA VAL A 644 -6.80 -22.98 -23.16
C VAL A 644 -6.91 -24.47 -23.48
N ILE A 645 -7.56 -25.23 -22.61
CA ILE A 645 -7.97 -26.60 -22.85
C ILE A 645 -9.49 -26.64 -23.00
N ASP A 646 -10.00 -27.13 -24.13
CA ASP A 646 -11.39 -27.53 -24.33
C ASP A 646 -11.60 -28.92 -23.72
N THR A 647 -12.27 -28.95 -22.56
CA THR A 647 -12.42 -30.17 -21.76
C THR A 647 -13.27 -31.23 -22.46
N ARG A 648 -14.16 -30.81 -23.37
CA ARG A 648 -15.06 -31.69 -24.13
C ARG A 648 -14.30 -32.56 -25.14
N GLN A 649 -13.07 -32.17 -25.48
CA GLN A 649 -12.20 -32.92 -26.38
C GLN A 649 -11.26 -33.90 -25.64
N LEU A 650 -11.27 -33.89 -24.31
CA LEU A 650 -10.28 -34.64 -23.52
C LEU A 650 -10.42 -36.16 -23.62
N ASP A 651 -11.61 -36.71 -23.83
CA ASP A 651 -11.78 -38.15 -24.04
C ASP A 651 -11.17 -38.61 -25.38
N SER A 652 -11.21 -37.74 -26.40
CA SER A 652 -10.54 -37.99 -27.68
C SER A 652 -9.02 -37.90 -27.54
N LEU A 653 -8.52 -36.89 -26.82
CA LEU A 653 -7.09 -36.77 -26.53
C LEU A 653 -6.59 -37.93 -25.65
N LEU A 654 -7.36 -38.38 -24.66
CA LEU A 654 -7.04 -39.56 -23.85
C LEU A 654 -6.91 -40.80 -24.73
N SER A 655 -7.86 -41.02 -25.63
CA SER A 655 -7.84 -42.17 -26.55
C SER A 655 -6.61 -42.14 -27.44
N ALA A 656 -6.31 -41.00 -28.07
CA ALA A 656 -5.11 -40.83 -28.87
C ALA A 656 -3.81 -41.00 -28.04
N THR A 657 -3.82 -40.53 -26.78
CA THR A 657 -2.68 -40.70 -25.87
C THR A 657 -2.47 -42.17 -25.55
N ARG A 658 -3.53 -42.95 -25.31
CA ARG A 658 -3.39 -44.40 -25.11
C ARG A 658 -2.81 -45.12 -26.33
N ASP A 659 -3.16 -44.67 -27.53
CA ASP A 659 -2.66 -45.27 -28.78
C ASP A 659 -1.17 -44.96 -29.01
N ILE A 660 -0.68 -43.79 -28.53
CA ILE A 660 0.73 -43.40 -28.69
C ILE A 660 1.63 -43.97 -27.58
N LEU A 661 1.09 -44.29 -26.39
CA LEU A 661 1.85 -44.82 -25.26
C LEU A 661 2.75 -46.04 -25.58
N PRO A 662 2.30 -47.06 -26.35
CA PRO A 662 3.15 -48.20 -26.71
C PRO A 662 4.43 -47.84 -27.49
N LEU A 663 4.44 -46.70 -28.19
CA LEU A 663 5.62 -46.19 -28.91
C LEU A 663 6.44 -45.25 -28.02
N PHE A 664 5.76 -44.46 -27.19
CA PHE A 664 6.35 -43.49 -26.29
C PHE A 664 7.13 -44.14 -25.14
N VAL A 665 6.48 -45.06 -24.38
CA VAL A 665 7.03 -45.58 -23.12
C VAL A 665 8.35 -46.34 -23.30
N PRO A 666 8.54 -47.22 -24.31
CA PRO A 666 9.83 -47.89 -24.52
C PRO A 666 10.96 -46.94 -24.92
N SER A 667 10.62 -45.78 -25.49
CA SER A 667 11.57 -44.82 -26.06
C SER A 667 12.04 -43.78 -25.06
N TYR A 668 11.30 -43.58 -23.97
CA TYR A 668 11.59 -42.62 -22.92
C TYR A 668 12.41 -43.25 -21.77
N PRO A 669 13.50 -42.62 -21.29
CA PRO A 669 14.43 -43.25 -20.36
C PRO A 669 13.90 -43.33 -18.91
N GLN A 670 14.19 -44.43 -18.20
CA GLN A 670 13.81 -44.62 -16.78
C GLN A 670 14.54 -43.68 -15.79
N SER A 671 15.64 -43.05 -16.24
CA SER A 671 16.29 -41.94 -15.56
C SER A 671 16.33 -40.75 -16.52
N LEU A 672 15.53 -39.74 -16.24
CA LEU A 672 15.56 -38.51 -17.02
C LEU A 672 16.77 -37.67 -16.69
N GLY A 673 17.81 -37.77 -17.51
CA GLY A 673 18.81 -36.70 -17.65
C GLY A 673 18.23 -35.46 -18.35
N LEU A 674 16.93 -35.15 -18.17
CA LEU A 674 16.20 -34.22 -19.04
C LEU A 674 16.60 -32.75 -18.93
N MET A 675 17.34 -32.35 -17.91
CA MET A 675 17.98 -31.01 -17.96
C MET A 675 18.93 -30.88 -19.16
N GLN A 676 19.36 -31.98 -19.78
CA GLN A 676 20.15 -32.01 -21.02
C GLN A 676 19.30 -32.19 -22.30
N SER A 677 18.02 -32.54 -22.18
CA SER A 677 17.17 -32.91 -23.32
C SER A 677 16.59 -31.74 -24.10
N HIS A 678 16.74 -30.51 -23.58
CA HIS A 678 16.12 -29.30 -24.13
C HIS A 678 14.58 -29.36 -24.26
N ILE A 679 13.92 -30.33 -23.62
CA ILE A 679 12.47 -30.42 -23.54
C ILE A 679 11.97 -29.41 -22.51
N ALA A 680 11.00 -28.64 -22.93
CA ALA A 680 10.03 -27.90 -22.15
C ALA A 680 9.62 -28.52 -20.80
N PHE A 681 9.89 -27.85 -19.68
CA PHE A 681 9.39 -28.27 -18.37
C PHE A 681 9.03 -27.07 -17.49
N TYR A 682 8.25 -27.36 -16.46
CA TYR A 682 7.77 -26.43 -15.46
C TYR A 682 8.16 -26.94 -14.08
N LEU A 683 8.56 -25.98 -13.24
CA LEU A 683 9.19 -26.26 -11.98
C LEU A 683 8.19 -26.30 -10.84
N TYR A 684 8.54 -27.11 -9.87
CA TYR A 684 8.04 -26.99 -8.51
C TYR A 684 9.22 -27.07 -7.55
N MET A 685 9.46 -26.02 -6.77
CA MET A 685 10.56 -25.92 -5.79
C MET A 685 11.93 -26.40 -6.32
N ASN A 686 12.30 -26.02 -7.56
CA ASN A 686 13.49 -26.44 -8.32
C ASN A 686 13.45 -27.80 -9.02
N THR A 687 12.37 -28.56 -8.90
CA THR A 687 12.28 -29.87 -9.54
C THR A 687 11.45 -29.81 -10.82
N PRO A 688 11.98 -30.29 -11.97
CA PRO A 688 11.21 -30.45 -13.18
C PRO A 688 10.27 -31.66 -13.03
N LEU A 689 8.99 -31.38 -12.75
CA LEU A 689 7.95 -32.40 -12.53
C LEU A 689 6.89 -32.39 -13.61
N MET A 690 6.64 -31.23 -14.19
CA MET A 690 5.57 -30.98 -15.13
C MET A 690 6.22 -30.71 -16.49
N TYR A 691 6.12 -31.66 -17.41
CA TYR A 691 6.75 -31.52 -18.73
C TYR A 691 5.70 -31.10 -19.75
N ASP A 692 6.10 -30.34 -20.77
CA ASP A 692 5.15 -30.02 -21.84
C ASP A 692 4.75 -31.31 -22.58
N MET A 693 3.46 -31.59 -22.55
CA MET A 693 2.89 -32.84 -23.05
C MET A 693 3.21 -33.04 -24.53
N ARG A 694 3.11 -31.98 -25.33
CA ARG A 694 3.33 -32.03 -26.78
C ARG A 694 4.81 -32.20 -27.12
N ALA A 695 5.68 -31.44 -26.45
CA ALA A 695 7.11 -31.55 -26.65
C ALA A 695 7.60 -32.97 -26.33
N MET A 696 7.09 -33.57 -25.25
CA MET A 696 7.40 -34.94 -24.86
C MET A 696 6.97 -35.97 -25.91
N MET A 697 5.73 -35.90 -26.40
CA MET A 697 5.24 -36.86 -27.41
C MET A 697 6.05 -36.75 -28.70
N ARG A 698 6.32 -35.53 -29.17
CA ARG A 698 7.09 -35.29 -30.41
C ARG A 698 8.55 -35.71 -30.31
N TYR A 699 9.15 -35.62 -29.14
CA TYR A 699 10.55 -35.99 -28.95
C TYR A 699 10.75 -37.52 -29.03
N TYR A 700 9.84 -38.29 -28.42
CA TYR A 700 10.00 -39.74 -28.27
C TYR A 700 9.22 -40.58 -29.29
N THR A 701 8.38 -39.96 -30.11
CA THR A 701 7.55 -40.69 -31.09
C THR A 701 7.53 -39.97 -32.43
N THR A 702 7.23 -40.71 -33.50
CA THR A 702 7.13 -40.20 -34.87
C THR A 702 6.08 -40.99 -35.67
N GLY A 703 5.75 -40.54 -36.89
CA GLY A 703 4.87 -41.24 -37.82
C GLY A 703 3.36 -40.98 -37.63
N ASP A 704 2.53 -41.80 -38.27
CA ASP A 704 1.07 -41.57 -38.37
C ASP A 704 0.36 -41.53 -37.01
N VAL A 705 0.86 -42.27 -36.01
CA VAL A 705 0.29 -42.27 -34.66
C VAL A 705 0.50 -40.91 -33.98
N LEU A 706 1.68 -40.31 -34.15
CA LEU A 706 1.95 -38.95 -33.67
C LEU A 706 1.06 -37.91 -34.37
N SER A 707 0.86 -38.04 -35.69
CA SER A 707 -0.04 -37.12 -36.42
C SER A 707 -1.47 -37.16 -35.88
N LYS A 708 -2.01 -38.37 -35.62
CA LYS A 708 -3.34 -38.53 -35.01
C LYS A 708 -3.41 -37.94 -33.60
N TRP A 709 -2.34 -38.09 -32.83
CA TRP A 709 -2.24 -37.51 -31.50
C TRP A 709 -2.19 -35.98 -31.56
N ASP A 710 -1.39 -35.39 -32.46
CA ASP A 710 -1.32 -33.95 -32.70
C ASP A 710 -2.70 -33.37 -33.11
N ASP A 711 -3.45 -34.07 -33.96
CA ASP A 711 -4.80 -33.66 -34.35
C ASP A 711 -5.77 -33.64 -33.15
N ALA A 712 -5.69 -34.65 -32.28
CA ALA A 712 -6.47 -34.69 -31.05
C ALA A 712 -6.04 -33.60 -30.06
N PHE A 713 -4.73 -33.37 -29.92
CA PHE A 713 -4.18 -32.33 -29.06
C PHE A 713 -4.58 -30.94 -29.51
N ASN A 714 -4.51 -30.63 -30.81
CA ASN A 714 -4.88 -29.30 -31.32
C ASN A 714 -6.38 -29.01 -31.21
N LYS A 715 -7.24 -30.05 -31.20
CA LYS A 715 -8.67 -29.89 -30.87
C LYS A 715 -8.86 -29.58 -29.39
N ALA A 716 -8.14 -30.29 -28.52
CA ALA A 716 -8.19 -30.08 -27.08
C ALA A 716 -7.52 -28.78 -26.64
N VAL A 717 -6.52 -28.29 -27.36
CA VAL A 717 -5.78 -27.05 -27.05
C VAL A 717 -5.87 -26.09 -28.24
N PRO A 718 -7.05 -25.48 -28.46
CA PRO A 718 -7.33 -24.70 -29.67
C PRO A 718 -6.57 -23.37 -29.73
N TYR A 719 -6.04 -22.89 -28.59
CA TYR A 719 -5.24 -21.67 -28.55
C TYR A 719 -4.20 -21.69 -27.43
N ARG A 720 -3.04 -21.10 -27.73
CA ARG A 720 -1.92 -20.95 -26.80
C ARG A 720 -1.03 -19.78 -27.22
N ARG A 721 -0.41 -19.14 -26.24
CA ARG A 721 0.65 -18.15 -26.43
C ARG A 721 1.90 -18.66 -25.70
N MET A 722 2.92 -18.96 -26.49
CA MET A 722 4.20 -19.41 -25.95
C MET A 722 5.06 -18.21 -25.54
N SER A 723 5.71 -18.32 -24.39
CA SER A 723 6.74 -17.38 -23.96
C SER A 723 8.08 -18.08 -23.95
N LYS A 724 9.07 -17.49 -24.64
CA LYS A 724 10.44 -18.03 -24.67
C LYS A 724 11.19 -17.86 -23.36
N LYS A 725 10.71 -16.94 -22.52
CA LYS A 725 11.28 -16.63 -21.22
C LYS A 725 10.14 -16.31 -20.27
N TRP A 726 10.04 -17.02 -19.16
CA TRP A 726 9.11 -16.69 -18.09
C TRP A 726 9.85 -16.65 -16.77
N TYR A 727 9.24 -15.96 -15.81
CA TYR A 727 9.80 -15.82 -14.50
C TYR A 727 9.50 -17.09 -13.67
N SER A 728 10.53 -17.65 -13.05
CA SER A 728 10.44 -18.83 -12.18
C SER A 728 11.41 -18.65 -11.01
N MET A 729 10.95 -18.90 -9.79
CA MET A 729 11.76 -18.80 -8.57
C MET A 729 12.29 -20.18 -8.18
N PRO A 730 13.61 -20.34 -7.92
CA PRO A 730 14.62 -19.33 -7.61
C PRO A 730 15.59 -19.02 -8.76
N SER A 731 16.31 -17.90 -8.58
CA SER A 731 17.23 -17.22 -9.49
C SER A 731 18.37 -18.04 -10.14
N GLY A 732 18.61 -19.28 -9.71
CA GLY A 732 19.73 -20.11 -10.15
C GLY A 732 19.55 -20.83 -11.49
N GLN A 733 18.33 -20.91 -12.04
CA GLN A 733 18.05 -21.65 -13.28
C GLN A 733 17.63 -20.75 -14.46
N LYS A 734 17.86 -19.43 -14.37
CA LYS A 734 17.54 -18.46 -15.44
C LYS A 734 18.14 -18.82 -16.80
N GLU A 735 19.27 -19.54 -16.83
CA GLU A 735 19.95 -19.98 -18.05
C GLU A 735 19.29 -21.21 -18.71
N ALA A 736 18.56 -22.05 -17.95
CA ALA A 736 17.97 -23.29 -18.47
C ALA A 736 16.81 -23.02 -19.44
N PHE A 737 15.97 -22.02 -19.16
CA PHE A 737 14.80 -21.69 -19.97
C PHE A 737 15.14 -21.02 -21.32
N GLY A 738 16.36 -20.52 -21.50
CA GLY A 738 16.85 -20.00 -22.78
C GLY A 738 17.38 -21.07 -23.74
N SER A 739 17.38 -22.34 -23.32
CA SER A 739 18.03 -23.44 -24.04
C SER A 739 17.07 -24.46 -24.66
N PHE A 740 15.75 -24.31 -24.53
CA PHE A 740 14.81 -25.29 -25.10
C PHE A 740 14.85 -25.31 -26.63
N ILE A 741 14.46 -26.44 -27.22
CA ILE A 741 14.21 -26.53 -28.67
C ILE A 741 12.90 -25.77 -28.94
N MET A 742 13.02 -24.50 -29.36
CA MET A 742 11.92 -23.54 -29.45
C MET A 742 11.34 -23.44 -30.85
N ASP A 743 10.42 -24.34 -31.18
CA ASP A 743 9.48 -24.19 -32.30
C ASP A 743 8.05 -24.08 -31.75
N ASP A 744 7.25 -23.14 -32.27
CA ASP A 744 5.84 -22.95 -31.85
C ASP A 744 4.99 -24.21 -32.12
N ASP A 745 5.44 -25.04 -33.07
CA ASP A 745 4.84 -26.34 -33.35
C ASP A 745 5.28 -27.44 -32.37
N ALA A 746 6.36 -27.26 -31.61
CA ALA A 746 6.85 -28.23 -30.64
C ALA A 746 6.22 -28.07 -29.25
N TYR A 747 5.76 -26.85 -28.90
CA TYR A 747 5.29 -26.52 -27.55
C TYR A 747 3.76 -26.52 -27.44
N GLY A 748 3.22 -27.19 -26.43
CA GLY A 748 1.79 -27.30 -26.17
C GLY A 748 1.24 -26.27 -25.17
N CYS A 749 2.10 -25.70 -24.31
CA CYS A 749 1.70 -24.90 -23.15
C CYS A 749 0.69 -25.62 -22.24
N VAL A 750 0.78 -26.96 -22.19
CA VAL A 750 0.02 -27.84 -21.32
C VAL A 750 1.00 -28.84 -20.75
N SER A 751 1.06 -28.93 -19.42
CA SER A 751 1.96 -29.87 -18.78
C SER A 751 1.31 -31.23 -18.51
N MET A 752 2.15 -32.25 -18.41
CA MET A 752 1.77 -33.60 -18.01
C MET A 752 2.88 -34.18 -17.14
N PHE A 753 2.50 -34.92 -16.11
CA PHE A 753 3.42 -35.72 -15.34
C PHE A 753 3.74 -37.03 -16.05
N VAL A 754 5.01 -37.40 -16.07
CA VAL A 754 5.46 -38.69 -16.59
C VAL A 754 6.11 -39.45 -15.44
N PRO A 755 5.57 -40.63 -15.04
CA PRO A 755 6.15 -41.43 -13.98
C PRO A 755 7.63 -41.76 -14.22
N LEU A 756 8.43 -41.80 -13.15
CA LEU A 756 9.86 -42.17 -13.19
C LEU A 756 10.26 -43.16 -12.11
N ASN A 757 11.09 -44.14 -12.45
CA ASN A 757 11.50 -45.21 -11.54
C ASN A 757 12.76 -44.75 -10.78
N THR A 758 12.59 -43.66 -10.04
CA THR A 758 13.67 -43.04 -9.26
C THR A 758 13.26 -42.97 -7.81
N GLN A 759 14.23 -43.13 -6.91
CA GLN A 759 13.99 -43.01 -5.47
C GLN A 759 13.34 -41.67 -5.09
N TYR A 760 13.64 -40.60 -5.85
CA TYR A 760 13.04 -39.28 -5.63
C TYR A 760 11.54 -39.25 -5.96
N TYR A 761 11.11 -39.86 -7.06
CA TYR A 761 9.69 -39.89 -7.48
C TYR A 761 8.85 -40.85 -6.61
N SER A 762 9.43 -41.95 -6.15
CA SER A 762 8.72 -42.98 -5.36
C SER A 762 8.79 -42.76 -3.84
N ASN A 763 9.95 -42.35 -3.33
CA ASN A 763 10.24 -42.26 -1.88
C ASN A 763 10.62 -40.85 -1.42
N GLY A 764 10.48 -39.83 -2.28
CA GLY A 764 10.61 -38.42 -1.91
C GLY A 764 9.44 -37.93 -1.05
N THR A 765 9.56 -36.71 -0.51
CA THR A 765 8.57 -36.10 0.40
C THR A 765 7.13 -36.13 -0.12
N TYR A 766 6.94 -36.05 -1.44
CA TYR A 766 5.61 -35.98 -2.08
C TYR A 766 5.15 -37.28 -2.74
N ARG A 767 5.97 -38.35 -2.71
CA ARG A 767 5.66 -39.68 -3.30
C ARG A 767 4.88 -39.59 -4.63
N MET A 768 5.42 -38.84 -5.58
CA MET A 768 4.71 -38.37 -6.77
C MET A 768 4.09 -39.50 -7.60
N ASN A 769 4.81 -40.61 -7.78
CA ASN A 769 4.30 -41.79 -8.50
C ASN A 769 3.08 -42.41 -7.79
N HIS A 770 3.07 -42.38 -6.46
CA HIS A 770 1.96 -42.86 -5.65
C HIS A 770 0.76 -41.92 -5.78
N THR A 771 0.94 -40.60 -5.62
CA THR A 771 -0.16 -39.64 -5.69
C THR A 771 -0.82 -39.59 -7.06
N TYR A 772 -0.01 -39.66 -8.12
CA TYR A 772 -0.51 -39.56 -9.49
C TYR A 772 -1.61 -40.59 -9.80
N LYS A 773 -1.61 -41.74 -9.11
CA LYS A 773 -2.63 -42.80 -9.22
C LYS A 773 -4.04 -42.35 -8.83
N ASN A 774 -4.16 -41.29 -8.04
CA ASN A 774 -5.46 -40.77 -7.60
C ASN A 774 -6.17 -39.97 -8.70
N TYR A 775 -5.48 -39.58 -9.77
CA TYR A 775 -6.05 -38.81 -10.87
C TYR A 775 -6.65 -39.72 -11.94
N ALA A 776 -7.85 -39.39 -12.40
CA ALA A 776 -8.60 -40.14 -13.40
C ALA A 776 -7.85 -40.21 -14.74
N TRP A 777 -7.07 -39.19 -15.09
CA TRP A 777 -6.20 -39.21 -16.28
C TRP A 777 -5.23 -40.40 -16.23
N HIS A 778 -4.53 -40.57 -15.11
CA HIS A 778 -3.62 -41.71 -14.90
C HIS A 778 -4.36 -43.05 -14.99
N GLN A 779 -5.47 -43.19 -14.25
CA GLN A 779 -6.24 -44.43 -14.17
C GLN A 779 -6.78 -44.89 -15.53
N LYS A 780 -7.05 -43.95 -16.43
CA LYS A 780 -7.57 -44.22 -17.77
C LYS A 780 -6.47 -44.47 -18.81
N LEU A 781 -5.23 -44.05 -18.55
CA LEU A 781 -4.08 -44.31 -19.43
C LEU A 781 -3.52 -45.73 -19.30
N TYR A 782 -3.73 -46.40 -18.16
CA TYR A 782 -3.22 -47.75 -17.88
C TYR A 782 -1.68 -47.85 -17.94
N TRP A 783 -1.00 -46.96 -17.22
CA TRP A 783 0.46 -46.94 -17.09
C TRP A 783 1.04 -48.26 -16.55
N ASP A 784 0.27 -48.99 -15.74
CA ASP A 784 0.58 -50.31 -15.18
C ASP A 784 0.96 -51.34 -16.25
N ARG A 785 0.34 -51.26 -17.44
CA ARG A 785 0.63 -52.16 -18.57
C ARG A 785 2.04 -52.02 -19.11
N PHE A 786 2.74 -50.94 -18.77
CA PHE A 786 4.09 -50.65 -19.24
C PHE A 786 5.16 -50.78 -18.13
N GLY A 787 4.86 -51.53 -17.07
CA GLY A 787 5.82 -51.83 -16.00
C GLY A 787 5.91 -50.77 -14.90
N TRP A 788 4.99 -49.80 -14.90
CA TRP A 788 4.81 -48.86 -13.79
C TRP A 788 3.93 -49.47 -12.69
N VAL A 789 4.49 -50.45 -11.97
CA VAL A 789 3.90 -51.05 -10.78
C VAL A 789 4.81 -50.68 -9.62
N GLU A 790 4.29 -49.97 -8.61
CA GLU A 790 4.99 -49.89 -7.32
C GLU A 790 4.45 -50.99 -6.42
N ASP A 791 5.37 -51.74 -5.82
CA ASP A 791 5.15 -52.59 -4.64
C ASP A 791 4.77 -51.75 -3.41
#